data_AF-A0A2D2MCP1-F1
#
_entry.id   AF-A0A2D2MCP1-F1
#
_cell.length_a   1.000
_cell.length_b   1.000
_cell.length_c   1.000
_cell.angle_alpha   90.00
_cell.angle_beta   90.00
_cell.angle_gamma   90.00
#
_symmetry.space_group_name_H-M   'P 1'
#
loop_
_entity.id
_entity.type
_entity.pdbx_description
1 polymer ?
#
loop_
_entity_poly.entity_id
_entity_poly.type
_entity_poly.pdbx_seq_one_letter_code
_entity_poly.pdbx_strand_id
1 'polypeptide(L)'
;MLLNRLSIQWKITLLTGLCLLTIVAVLIGISLYRMSASTELVKASSAQMLETSARERMEGEGRVQALTLQRFFLAAYQDGVNLSRQVLQQQRQLQKAQLAPEALRESLHQQVKEALQANPQLLSLYLVFEPNALDGNDARFSGQGARGSNEQGRFSSYWAQRNGELSTLTVSEALIADSTTMLDGTPFNTWFNCPKQTLKPCLLNPYFDDASGQKTLITSLTFPVIDNGKLLAVLGMDISLANLQQLVEASSQRLYQGKGAVSIVSAGGLLAGHSPDVTRLGQTLSQAYPEHGSELLALQRQGQAHAQQQAGRLQVLAPLQPIPDAQPWSVLLDVPMEALLAPARTLQQDLDRRSAEGTWLELLFGLLAAVAGLLLVWLTARGVTRPILGVAAMLRDIASGEGDLTRRLAYDKHDELGELAGWFNRFLDKLRPIIADVKSSVQDARGTADQSAAIASQTSAGMQQQYREVDQVATASHEMSATAHDVARSAAQAAEAARGADQATREGLGVINQTTRAIDDLARDMTLAMSQVEGLSSSSEQIGSVLEVIRGIAEQTNLLALNAAIEAARAGEAGRGFAVVADEVRSLARRTQESVEEIRQVIEGLQTGTRDVVASMHSSHQQAQGSVAQVEQAVTALRRIGDAVTVISDMNLQIASAAEEQSSVAEEINRNVATIRDVTESLSGQADESAQVSQALNRLANQQQTLMDHFRV
;
A
#
# COMPACT_ATOMS: atom_id res chain seq x y z
N MET A 1 65.77 -9.09 -70.22
CA MET A 1 66.12 -9.71 -71.53
C MET A 1 65.64 -11.17 -71.72
N LEU A 2 64.81 -11.76 -70.84
CA LEU A 2 64.27 -13.13 -71.02
C LEU A 2 62.84 -13.21 -71.64
N LEU A 3 62.11 -12.09 -71.76
CA LEU A 3 60.72 -12.06 -72.23
C LEU A 3 60.53 -11.96 -73.77
N ASN A 4 61.61 -11.80 -74.55
CA ASN A 4 61.53 -11.63 -76.00
C ASN A 4 61.67 -12.93 -76.83
N ARG A 5 61.77 -14.11 -76.20
CA ARG A 5 61.80 -15.43 -76.88
C ARG A 5 60.59 -16.32 -76.61
N LEU A 6 59.56 -15.82 -75.91
CA LEU A 6 58.32 -16.56 -75.64
C LEU A 6 57.28 -16.30 -76.75
N SER A 7 56.58 -17.34 -77.20
CA SER A 7 55.52 -17.24 -78.20
C SER A 7 54.38 -16.34 -77.70
N ILE A 8 53.63 -15.72 -78.61
CA ILE A 8 52.51 -14.82 -78.31
C ILE A 8 51.49 -15.51 -77.37
N GLN A 9 51.34 -16.84 -77.49
CA GLN A 9 50.54 -17.69 -76.60
C GLN A 9 51.01 -17.62 -75.14
N TRP A 10 52.32 -17.75 -74.89
CA TRP A 10 52.89 -17.66 -73.54
C TRP A 10 52.89 -16.24 -72.98
N LYS A 11 52.97 -15.20 -73.83
CA LYS A 11 52.85 -13.81 -73.38
C LYS A 11 51.42 -13.47 -72.95
N ILE A 12 50.42 -13.95 -73.68
CA ILE A 12 49.01 -13.71 -73.34
C ILE A 12 48.62 -14.52 -72.10
N THR A 13 48.95 -15.81 -72.02
CA THR A 13 48.59 -16.66 -70.87
C THR A 13 49.26 -16.21 -69.57
N LEU A 14 50.52 -15.78 -69.62
CA LEU A 14 51.25 -15.32 -68.44
C LEU A 14 50.77 -13.95 -67.95
N LEU A 15 50.41 -13.02 -68.86
CA LEU A 15 49.89 -11.70 -68.49
C LEU A 15 48.43 -11.76 -68.00
N THR A 16 47.57 -12.53 -68.67
CA THR A 16 46.15 -12.69 -68.29
C THR A 16 45.95 -13.59 -67.07
N GLY A 17 46.74 -14.66 -66.92
CA GLY A 17 46.72 -15.48 -65.71
C GLY A 17 47.18 -14.70 -64.48
N LEU A 18 48.17 -13.82 -64.62
CA LEU A 18 48.65 -12.98 -63.52
C LEU A 18 47.64 -11.88 -63.16
N CYS A 19 46.94 -11.28 -64.14
CA CYS A 19 45.82 -10.35 -63.90
C CYS A 19 44.61 -11.03 -63.23
N LEU A 20 44.26 -12.26 -63.65
CA LEU A 20 43.12 -12.99 -63.07
C LEU A 20 43.37 -13.35 -61.60
N LEU A 21 44.58 -13.86 -61.30
CA LEU A 21 44.97 -14.18 -59.92
C LEU A 21 45.02 -12.94 -59.04
N THR A 22 45.46 -11.78 -59.57
CA THR A 22 45.41 -10.52 -58.82
C THR A 22 43.98 -10.04 -58.57
N ILE A 23 43.07 -10.13 -59.56
CA ILE A 23 41.66 -9.74 -59.38
C ILE A 23 40.98 -10.62 -58.33
N VAL A 24 41.14 -11.95 -58.39
CA VAL A 24 40.55 -12.89 -57.42
C VAL A 24 41.12 -12.65 -56.02
N ALA A 25 42.43 -12.47 -55.89
CA ALA A 25 43.07 -12.18 -54.60
C ALA A 25 42.60 -10.83 -54.02
N VAL A 26 42.45 -9.80 -54.85
CA VAL A 26 41.96 -8.47 -54.44
C VAL A 26 40.49 -8.54 -54.03
N LEU A 27 39.63 -9.25 -54.77
CA LEU A 27 38.21 -9.40 -54.44
C LEU A 27 37.99 -10.18 -53.14
N ILE A 28 38.69 -11.30 -52.96
CA ILE A 28 38.65 -12.08 -51.70
C ILE A 28 39.21 -11.23 -50.56
N GLY A 29 40.31 -10.51 -50.77
CA GLY A 29 40.88 -9.60 -49.78
C GLY A 29 39.91 -8.48 -49.36
N ILE A 30 39.21 -7.86 -50.32
CA ILE A 30 38.20 -6.84 -50.05
C ILE A 30 36.97 -7.43 -49.34
N SER A 31 36.54 -8.64 -49.71
CA SER A 31 35.42 -9.35 -49.06
C SER A 31 35.74 -9.65 -47.60
N LEU A 32 36.89 -10.29 -47.33
CA LEU A 32 37.35 -10.61 -45.98
C LEU A 32 37.56 -9.36 -45.13
N TYR A 33 38.10 -8.29 -45.73
CA TYR A 33 38.23 -7.00 -45.06
C TYR A 33 36.87 -6.37 -44.73
N ARG A 34 35.90 -6.38 -45.66
CA ARG A 34 34.55 -5.86 -45.41
C ARG A 34 33.80 -6.68 -44.37
N MET A 35 33.97 -8.01 -44.39
CA MET A 35 33.35 -8.90 -43.41
C MET A 35 33.94 -8.64 -42.02
N SER A 36 35.27 -8.57 -41.88
CA SER A 36 35.88 -8.26 -40.58
C SER A 36 35.52 -6.86 -40.07
N ALA A 37 35.54 -5.85 -40.96
CA ALA A 37 35.16 -4.48 -40.62
C ALA A 37 33.68 -4.38 -40.21
N SER A 38 32.78 -5.11 -40.87
CA SER A 38 31.36 -5.14 -40.52
C SER A 38 31.13 -5.86 -39.19
N THR A 39 31.81 -6.98 -38.93
CA THR A 39 31.68 -7.70 -37.66
C THR A 39 32.18 -6.84 -36.49
N GLU A 40 33.32 -6.15 -36.64
CA GLU A 40 33.82 -5.22 -35.63
C GLU A 40 32.88 -4.03 -35.41
N LEU A 41 32.32 -3.44 -36.48
CA LEU A 41 31.36 -2.34 -36.36
C LEU A 41 30.08 -2.77 -35.63
N VAL A 42 29.55 -3.96 -35.94
CA VAL A 42 28.36 -4.50 -35.28
C VAL A 42 28.64 -4.84 -33.81
N LYS A 43 29.82 -5.38 -33.49
CA LYS A 43 30.24 -5.62 -32.10
C LYS A 43 30.28 -4.31 -31.30
N ALA A 44 30.98 -3.30 -31.82
CA ALA A 44 31.12 -2.00 -31.16
C ALA A 44 29.76 -1.29 -30.99
N SER A 45 28.96 -1.24 -32.06
CA SER A 45 27.64 -0.59 -32.03
C SER A 45 26.66 -1.30 -31.09
N SER A 46 26.65 -2.64 -31.07
CA SER A 46 25.75 -3.41 -30.21
C SER A 46 26.15 -3.26 -28.74
N ALA A 47 27.45 -3.35 -28.42
CA ALA A 47 27.94 -3.17 -27.06
C ALA A 47 27.62 -1.76 -26.54
N GLN A 48 27.85 -0.72 -27.34
CA GLN A 48 27.56 0.66 -26.97
C GLN A 48 26.06 0.92 -26.79
N MET A 49 25.21 0.37 -27.67
CA MET A 49 23.75 0.49 -27.55
C MET A 49 23.23 -0.22 -26.29
N LEU A 50 23.72 -1.43 -26.01
CA LEU A 50 23.35 -2.17 -24.80
C LEU A 50 23.85 -1.47 -23.53
N GLU A 51 25.05 -0.90 -23.54
CA GLU A 51 25.56 -0.12 -22.40
C GLU A 51 24.69 1.10 -22.13
N THR A 52 24.33 1.85 -23.17
CA THR A 52 23.46 3.04 -23.06
C THR A 52 22.08 2.65 -22.53
N SER A 53 21.47 1.61 -23.09
CA SER A 53 20.18 1.09 -22.65
C SER A 53 20.22 0.53 -21.21
N ALA A 54 21.31 -0.15 -20.84
CA ALA A 54 21.53 -0.63 -19.49
C ALA A 54 21.65 0.53 -18.49
N ARG A 55 22.38 1.60 -18.86
CA ARG A 55 22.50 2.81 -18.05
C ARG A 55 21.14 3.46 -17.80
N GLU A 56 20.39 3.76 -18.86
CA GLU A 56 19.05 4.35 -18.75
C GLU A 56 18.10 3.48 -17.92
N ARG A 57 18.13 2.15 -18.13
CA ARG A 57 17.32 1.21 -17.35
C ARG A 57 17.71 1.22 -15.88
N MET A 58 19.00 1.20 -15.56
CA MET A 58 19.45 1.20 -14.17
C MET A 58 19.21 2.54 -13.48
N GLU A 59 19.29 3.66 -14.17
CA GLU A 59 18.86 4.97 -13.66
C GLU A 59 17.37 4.98 -13.35
N GLY A 60 16.54 4.41 -14.25
CA GLY A 60 15.11 4.20 -14.02
C GLY A 60 14.83 3.33 -12.79
N GLU A 61 15.46 2.16 -12.70
CA GLU A 61 15.34 1.25 -11.56
C GLU A 61 15.83 1.91 -10.26
N GLY A 62 16.95 2.62 -10.30
CA GLY A 62 17.49 3.36 -9.16
C GLY A 62 16.50 4.40 -8.65
N ARG A 63 15.84 5.13 -9.55
CA ARG A 63 14.79 6.08 -9.20
C ARG A 63 13.57 5.39 -8.56
N VAL A 64 13.16 4.24 -9.07
CA VAL A 64 12.05 3.45 -8.49
C VAL A 64 12.40 2.99 -7.07
N GLN A 65 13.61 2.51 -6.84
CA GLN A 65 14.07 2.08 -5.51
C GLN A 65 14.18 3.26 -4.54
N ALA A 66 14.74 4.38 -5.00
CA ALA A 66 14.82 5.62 -4.23
C ALA A 66 13.44 6.13 -3.79
N LEU A 67 12.45 6.12 -4.70
CA LEU A 67 11.06 6.49 -4.40
C LEU A 67 10.38 5.51 -3.44
N THR A 68 10.64 4.20 -3.58
CA THR A 68 10.09 3.17 -2.68
C THR A 68 10.58 3.40 -1.26
N LEU A 69 11.88 3.63 -1.09
CA LEU A 69 12.47 3.91 0.21
C LEU A 69 12.02 5.27 0.76
N GLN A 70 11.89 6.29 -0.11
CA GLN A 70 11.36 7.59 0.29
C GLN A 70 9.93 7.47 0.85
N ARG A 71 9.06 6.69 0.20
CA ARG A 71 7.69 6.44 0.70
C ARG A 71 7.69 5.76 2.06
N PHE A 72 8.58 4.79 2.27
CA PHE A 72 8.74 4.10 3.56
C PHE A 72 9.06 5.09 4.69
N PHE A 73 10.06 5.96 4.50
CA PHE A 73 10.40 6.97 5.50
C PHE A 73 9.33 8.06 5.65
N LEU A 74 8.68 8.46 4.55
CA LEU A 74 7.64 9.49 4.58
C LEU A 74 6.39 9.02 5.35
N ALA A 75 6.02 7.74 5.25
CA ALA A 75 4.94 7.17 6.04
C ALA A 75 5.24 7.27 7.55
N ALA A 76 6.39 6.75 7.98
CA ALA A 76 6.83 6.85 9.38
C ALA A 76 6.96 8.31 9.86
N TYR A 77 7.39 9.21 8.98
CA TYR A 77 7.43 10.65 9.25
C TYR A 77 6.05 11.24 9.52
N GLN A 78 5.05 10.93 8.69
CA GLN A 78 3.69 11.41 8.87
C GLN A 78 3.07 10.90 10.17
N ASP A 79 3.30 9.62 10.50
CA ASP A 79 2.84 9.01 11.74
C ASP A 79 3.45 9.71 12.96
N GLY A 80 4.75 9.98 12.93
CA GLY A 80 5.44 10.70 14.02
C GLY A 80 4.96 12.14 14.20
N VAL A 81 4.72 12.86 13.10
CA VAL A 81 4.12 14.20 13.15
C VAL A 81 2.71 14.15 13.76
N ASN A 82 1.87 13.21 13.34
CA ASN A 82 0.51 13.08 13.86
C ASN A 82 0.52 12.72 15.36
N LEU A 83 1.36 11.76 15.77
CA LEU A 83 1.49 11.36 17.17
C LEU A 83 2.01 12.52 18.04
N SER A 84 2.97 13.31 17.55
CA SER A 84 3.48 14.49 18.28
C SER A 84 2.37 15.52 18.57
N ARG A 85 1.45 15.74 17.62
CA ARG A 85 0.28 16.63 17.79
C ARG A 85 -0.74 16.03 18.74
N GLN A 86 -0.97 14.73 18.66
CA GLN A 86 -1.90 14.01 19.53
C GLN A 86 -1.44 14.07 20.99
N VAL A 87 -0.15 13.83 21.26
CA VAL A 87 0.46 13.98 22.59
C VAL A 87 0.23 15.39 23.15
N LEU A 88 0.47 16.43 22.35
CA LEU A 88 0.25 17.82 22.77
C LEU A 88 -1.23 18.13 23.04
N GLN A 89 -2.13 17.69 22.16
CA GLN A 89 -3.57 17.90 22.33
C GLN A 89 -4.08 17.20 23.60
N GLN A 90 -3.63 15.97 23.82
CA GLN A 90 -3.98 15.18 24.99
C GLN A 90 -3.45 15.82 26.28
N GLN A 91 -2.19 16.26 26.30
CA GLN A 91 -1.65 17.02 27.44
C GLN A 91 -2.51 18.25 27.74
N ARG A 92 -2.85 19.08 26.74
CA ARG A 92 -3.67 20.29 26.92
C ARG A 92 -5.08 19.98 27.42
N GLN A 93 -5.73 18.97 26.85
CA GLN A 93 -7.08 18.56 27.25
C GLN A 93 -7.10 18.07 28.69
N LEU A 94 -6.11 17.26 29.08
CA LEU A 94 -6.02 16.66 30.40
C LEU A 94 -5.60 17.68 31.47
N GLN A 95 -4.74 18.65 31.13
CA GLN A 95 -4.46 19.81 32.00
C GLN A 95 -5.72 20.66 32.23
N LYS A 96 -6.54 20.89 31.20
CA LYS A 96 -7.83 21.60 31.34
C LYS A 96 -8.84 20.83 32.19
N ALA A 97 -8.85 19.50 32.07
CA ALA A 97 -9.75 18.62 32.81
C ALA A 97 -9.33 18.36 34.27
N GLN A 98 -8.17 18.88 34.70
CA GLN A 98 -7.61 18.67 36.05
C GLN A 98 -7.51 17.19 36.45
N LEU A 99 -7.19 16.31 35.48
CA LEU A 99 -6.97 14.90 35.76
C LEU A 99 -5.76 14.70 36.67
N ALA A 100 -5.83 13.66 37.51
CA ALA A 100 -4.73 13.29 38.39
C ALA A 100 -3.48 12.98 37.54
N PRO A 101 -2.28 13.48 37.93
CA PRO A 101 -1.03 13.23 37.19
C PRO A 101 -0.75 11.75 36.90
N GLU A 102 -1.17 10.86 37.81
CA GLU A 102 -1.10 9.40 37.65
C GLU A 102 -1.81 8.92 36.38
N ALA A 103 -3.06 9.36 36.17
CA ALA A 103 -3.89 8.94 35.03
C ALA A 103 -3.36 9.49 33.70
N LEU A 104 -2.80 10.72 33.72
CA LEU A 104 -2.17 11.32 32.53
C LEU A 104 -0.95 10.49 32.08
N ARG A 105 -0.07 10.13 33.01
CA ARG A 105 1.13 9.33 32.72
C ARG A 105 0.77 7.94 32.24
N GLU A 106 -0.18 7.26 32.88
CA GLU A 106 -0.66 5.94 32.45
C GLU A 106 -1.27 6.00 31.04
N SER A 107 -2.07 7.03 30.75
CA SER A 107 -2.71 7.21 29.45
C SER A 107 -1.70 7.46 28.33
N LEU A 108 -0.70 8.33 28.54
CA LEU A 108 0.37 8.56 27.56
C LEU A 108 1.27 7.33 27.39
N HIS A 109 1.60 6.64 28.49
CA HIS A 109 2.42 5.43 28.43
C HIS A 109 1.73 4.33 27.60
N GLN A 110 0.42 4.17 27.78
CA GLN A 110 -0.40 3.23 27.02
C GLN A 110 -0.59 3.67 25.57
N GLN A 111 -0.74 4.96 25.30
CA GLN A 111 -0.81 5.48 23.93
C GLN A 111 0.48 5.21 23.13
N VAL A 112 1.65 5.35 23.74
CA VAL A 112 2.93 4.99 23.09
C VAL A 112 2.94 3.49 22.75
N LYS A 113 2.47 2.64 23.65
CA LYS A 113 2.35 1.20 23.38
C LYS A 113 1.42 0.91 22.19
N GLU A 114 0.22 1.48 22.19
CA GLU A 114 -0.79 1.26 21.15
C GLU A 114 -0.32 1.80 19.80
N ALA A 115 0.34 2.96 19.77
CA ALA A 115 0.92 3.53 18.57
C ALA A 115 2.04 2.65 18.00
N LEU A 116 2.87 2.03 18.84
CA LEU A 116 3.88 1.06 18.38
C LEU A 116 3.22 -0.20 17.81
N GLN A 117 2.18 -0.74 18.48
CA GLN A 117 1.45 -1.91 18.02
C GLN A 117 0.76 -1.70 16.67
N ALA A 118 0.26 -0.49 16.41
CA ALA A 118 -0.32 -0.12 15.13
C ALA A 118 0.71 -0.01 13.99
N ASN A 119 2.01 0.05 14.31
CA ASN A 119 3.10 0.27 13.38
C ASN A 119 4.12 -0.87 13.42
N PRO A 120 3.84 -2.05 12.83
CA PRO A 120 4.71 -3.23 12.88
C PRO A 120 6.09 -3.04 12.22
N GLN A 121 6.27 -1.94 11.48
CA GLN A 121 7.51 -1.60 10.78
C GLN A 121 8.53 -0.91 11.69
N LEU A 122 8.08 -0.42 12.85
CA LEU A 122 8.92 0.20 13.87
C LEU A 122 9.44 -0.86 14.84
N LEU A 123 10.70 -0.75 15.23
CA LEU A 123 11.30 -1.57 16.28
C LEU A 123 10.89 -1.04 17.66
N SER A 124 10.89 0.28 17.83
CA SER A 124 10.59 0.95 19.08
C SER A 124 9.90 2.29 18.86
N LEU A 125 9.21 2.75 19.90
CA LEU A 125 8.65 4.09 20.00
C LEU A 125 8.89 4.61 21.42
N TYR A 126 9.42 5.83 21.52
CA TYR A 126 9.67 6.48 22.79
C TYR A 126 9.17 7.92 22.83
N LEU A 127 8.84 8.37 24.04
CA LEU A 127 8.38 9.71 24.33
C LEU A 127 9.03 10.21 25.62
N VAL A 128 9.89 11.21 25.48
CA VAL A 128 10.70 11.77 26.56
C VAL A 128 10.39 13.25 26.72
N PHE A 129 9.69 13.64 27.79
CA PHE A 129 9.41 15.05 28.09
C PHE A 129 10.66 15.75 28.61
N GLU A 130 10.76 17.08 28.54
CA GLU A 130 11.73 17.83 29.34
C GLU A 130 11.38 17.74 30.85
N PRO A 131 12.36 17.95 31.76
CA PRO A 131 12.10 17.90 33.19
C PRO A 131 10.93 18.80 33.60
N ASN A 132 9.97 18.24 34.34
CA ASN A 132 8.73 18.86 34.80
C ASN A 132 7.80 19.41 33.68
N ALA A 133 8.03 19.06 32.41
CA ALA A 133 7.26 19.61 31.29
C ALA A 133 5.91 18.93 31.05
N LEU A 134 5.70 17.71 31.54
CA LEU A 134 4.43 16.98 31.36
C LEU A 134 3.33 17.55 32.28
N ASP A 135 3.58 17.48 33.58
CA ASP A 135 2.60 17.75 34.65
C ASP A 135 3.19 18.50 35.86
N GLY A 136 4.47 18.87 35.83
CA GLY A 136 5.15 19.56 36.92
C GLY A 136 5.38 18.73 38.19
N ASN A 137 5.20 17.40 38.14
CA ASN A 137 5.20 16.52 39.32
C ASN A 137 6.27 15.41 39.26
N ASP A 138 7.33 15.55 38.47
CA ASP A 138 8.32 14.47 38.23
C ASP A 138 8.82 13.82 39.52
N ALA A 139 9.14 14.62 40.54
CA ALA A 139 9.66 14.12 41.82
C ALA A 139 8.76 13.07 42.50
N ARG A 140 7.43 13.10 42.29
CA ARG A 140 6.49 12.10 42.83
C ARG A 140 6.54 10.75 42.12
N PHE A 141 7.07 10.72 40.90
CA PHE A 141 7.06 9.56 40.00
C PHE A 141 8.43 8.91 39.82
N SER A 142 9.42 9.27 40.64
CA SER A 142 10.76 8.66 40.62
C SER A 142 10.68 7.15 40.73
N GLY A 143 11.28 6.46 39.74
CA GLY A 143 11.32 5.00 39.65
C GLY A 143 10.01 4.32 39.25
N GLN A 144 8.97 5.07 38.86
CA GLN A 144 7.67 4.49 38.50
C GLN A 144 7.61 4.09 37.01
N GLY A 145 8.37 3.05 36.64
CA GLY A 145 8.48 2.59 35.26
C GLY A 145 7.16 2.15 34.61
N ALA A 146 6.24 1.56 35.39
CA ALA A 146 4.90 1.19 34.92
C ALA A 146 4.04 2.39 34.44
N ARG A 147 4.46 3.62 34.78
CA ARG A 147 3.85 4.88 34.35
C ARG A 147 4.77 5.67 33.42
N GLY A 148 5.71 4.99 32.76
CA GLY A 148 6.67 5.59 31.85
C GLY A 148 7.59 6.63 32.51
N SER A 149 7.86 6.52 33.82
CA SER A 149 8.68 7.51 34.54
C SER A 149 10.04 6.93 34.95
N ASN A 150 11.13 7.63 34.64
CA ASN A 150 12.50 7.16 34.88
C ASN A 150 12.95 7.32 36.34
N GLU A 151 14.24 7.12 36.63
CA GLU A 151 14.81 7.18 37.97
C GLU A 151 14.71 8.56 38.64
N GLN A 152 14.62 9.65 37.87
CA GLN A 152 14.35 11.01 38.40
C GLN A 152 12.85 11.38 38.36
N GLY A 153 12.02 10.46 37.88
CA GLY A 153 10.58 10.63 37.75
C GLY A 153 10.15 11.47 36.56
N ARG A 154 11.07 11.77 35.66
CA ARG A 154 10.78 12.37 34.36
C ARG A 154 10.01 11.40 33.49
N PHE A 155 8.98 11.88 32.78
CA PHE A 155 8.26 11.03 31.83
C PHE A 155 9.16 10.72 30.62
N SER A 156 9.45 9.45 30.46
CA SER A 156 10.48 8.89 29.59
C SER A 156 10.08 7.48 29.17
N SER A 157 8.93 7.38 28.53
CA SER A 157 8.33 6.12 28.11
C SER A 157 9.05 5.55 26.89
N TYR A 158 9.45 4.28 26.92
CA TYR A 158 9.99 3.57 25.76
C TYR A 158 9.31 2.20 25.65
N TRP A 159 8.77 1.91 24.47
CA TRP A 159 8.27 0.60 24.10
C TRP A 159 9.06 0.06 22.93
N ALA A 160 9.40 -1.23 22.96
CA ALA A 160 9.96 -1.96 21.84
C ALA A 160 9.10 -3.17 21.52
N GLN A 161 9.12 -3.59 20.26
CA GLN A 161 8.49 -4.81 19.81
C GLN A 161 9.49 -5.69 19.05
N ARG A 162 9.46 -6.99 19.33
CA ARG A 162 10.24 -8.01 18.62
C ARG A 162 9.38 -9.23 18.39
N ASN A 163 9.26 -9.67 17.13
CA ASN A 163 8.45 -10.83 16.75
C ASN A 163 7.00 -10.81 17.30
N GLY A 164 6.42 -9.61 17.45
CA GLY A 164 5.08 -9.41 18.02
C GLY A 164 5.02 -9.35 19.56
N GLU A 165 6.13 -9.60 20.26
CA GLU A 165 6.23 -9.42 21.71
C GLU A 165 6.63 -7.98 22.05
N LEU A 166 5.91 -7.35 22.97
CA LEU A 166 6.19 -5.99 23.45
C LEU A 166 6.99 -6.03 24.74
N SER A 167 8.02 -5.21 24.81
CA SER A 167 8.75 -4.90 26.03
C SER A 167 8.71 -3.40 26.30
N THR A 168 8.72 -3.04 27.58
CA THR A 168 8.74 -1.66 28.05
C THR A 168 9.98 -1.42 28.89
N LEU A 169 10.54 -0.23 28.74
CA LEU A 169 11.63 0.30 29.55
C LEU A 169 11.46 1.81 29.70
N THR A 170 12.24 2.40 30.59
CA THR A 170 12.29 3.86 30.74
C THR A 170 13.67 4.37 30.38
N VAL A 171 13.73 5.43 29.59
CA VAL A 171 15.02 6.02 29.20
C VAL A 171 15.59 6.79 30.40
N SER A 172 16.76 6.38 30.88
CA SER A 172 17.42 6.99 32.04
C SER A 172 18.06 8.33 31.69
N GLU A 173 18.29 9.18 32.70
CA GLU A 173 19.01 10.44 32.50
C GLU A 173 20.45 10.20 32.03
N ALA A 174 21.08 9.10 32.47
CA ALA A 174 22.40 8.71 32.00
C ALA A 174 22.42 8.44 30.49
N LEU A 175 21.39 7.76 29.96
CA LEU A 175 21.27 7.48 28.53
C LEU A 175 20.91 8.74 27.72
N ILE A 176 20.10 9.63 28.26
CA ILE A 176 19.78 10.93 27.66
C ILE A 176 21.03 11.85 27.61
N ALA A 177 21.91 11.74 28.60
CA ALA A 177 23.16 12.50 28.67
C ALA A 177 24.34 11.84 27.94
N ASP A 178 24.17 10.62 27.41
CA ASP A 178 25.27 9.86 26.81
C ASP A 178 25.78 10.52 25.53
N SER A 179 27.03 10.99 25.59
CA SER A 179 27.73 11.64 24.48
C SER A 179 28.79 10.74 23.83
N THR A 180 28.73 9.43 24.05
CA THR A 180 29.61 8.46 23.37
C THR A 180 29.48 8.60 21.85
N THR A 181 30.58 8.41 21.13
CA THR A 181 30.64 8.63 19.69
C THR A 181 29.97 7.49 18.92
N MET A 182 29.02 7.81 18.05
CA MET A 182 28.36 6.87 17.13
C MET A 182 29.21 6.60 15.88
N LEU A 183 28.72 5.71 15.01
CA LEU A 183 29.42 5.25 13.80
C LEU A 183 29.76 6.38 12.82
N ASP A 184 28.95 7.43 12.79
CA ASP A 184 29.14 8.61 11.93
C ASP A 184 29.92 9.74 12.60
N GLY A 185 30.40 9.53 13.83
CA GLY A 185 31.14 10.53 14.62
C GLY A 185 30.25 11.46 15.46
N THR A 186 28.92 11.35 15.37
CA THR A 186 28.01 12.19 16.17
C THR A 186 27.82 11.62 17.59
N PRO A 187 27.45 12.44 18.60
CA PRO A 187 27.19 11.95 19.96
C PRO A 187 25.95 11.04 20.03
N PHE A 188 25.95 10.02 20.89
CA PHE A 188 24.84 9.07 21.02
C PHE A 188 23.50 9.76 21.28
N ASN A 189 23.45 10.70 22.21
CA ASN A 189 22.25 11.48 22.53
C ASN A 189 21.76 12.43 21.41
N THR A 190 22.29 12.34 20.19
CA THR A 190 21.75 13.06 19.01
C THR A 190 20.28 12.74 18.78
N TRP A 191 19.81 11.53 19.12
CA TRP A 191 18.40 11.14 18.99
C TRP A 191 17.49 12.07 19.83
N PHE A 192 17.97 12.52 20.99
CA PHE A 192 17.28 13.48 21.85
C PHE A 192 17.58 14.94 21.48
N ASN A 193 18.86 15.24 21.24
CA ASN A 193 19.35 16.61 21.11
C ASN A 193 19.08 17.24 19.74
N CYS A 194 19.05 16.46 18.65
CA CYS A 194 18.80 16.99 17.31
C CYS A 194 17.44 17.71 17.21
N PRO A 195 16.29 17.07 17.56
CA PRO A 195 15.00 17.74 17.50
C PRO A 195 14.89 18.87 18.55
N LYS A 196 15.59 18.74 19.69
CA LYS A 196 15.65 19.78 20.73
C LYS A 196 16.35 21.06 20.26
N GLN A 197 17.44 20.93 19.52
CA GLN A 197 18.23 22.08 19.05
C GLN A 197 17.66 22.69 17.78
N THR A 198 17.19 21.86 16.85
CA THR A 198 16.70 22.32 15.54
C THR A 198 15.23 22.73 15.55
N LEU A 199 14.46 22.27 16.55
CA LEU A 199 13.00 22.37 16.57
C LEU A 199 12.34 21.81 15.30
N LYS A 200 13.02 20.87 14.63
CA LYS A 200 12.54 20.14 13.46
C LYS A 200 12.71 18.64 13.67
N PRO A 201 11.95 17.80 12.95
CA PRO A 201 12.22 16.37 12.93
C PRO A 201 13.62 16.06 12.38
N CYS A 202 14.26 15.04 12.92
CA CYS A 202 15.57 14.57 12.49
C CYS A 202 15.52 13.10 12.08
N LEU A 203 16.28 12.75 11.04
CA LEU A 203 16.60 11.36 10.71
C LEU A 203 18.08 11.12 11.01
N LEU A 204 18.36 10.20 11.91
CA LEU A 204 19.73 9.86 12.30
C LEU A 204 20.38 8.90 11.28
N ASN A 205 21.71 8.99 11.14
CA ASN A 205 22.45 7.94 10.45
C ASN A 205 22.39 6.62 11.26
N PRO A 206 22.65 5.46 10.63
CA PRO A 206 22.71 4.18 11.32
C PRO A 206 23.62 4.21 12.56
N TYR A 207 23.11 3.71 13.68
CA TYR A 207 23.85 3.58 14.93
C TYR A 207 23.42 2.33 15.70
N PHE A 208 24.23 1.93 16.69
CA PHE A 208 23.89 0.82 17.56
C PHE A 208 23.06 1.29 18.73
N ASP A 209 21.90 0.68 18.93
CA ASP A 209 21.08 0.82 20.13
C ASP A 209 21.12 -0.48 20.94
N ASP A 210 21.36 -0.34 22.24
CA ASP A 210 21.36 -1.42 23.22
C ASP A 210 20.34 -1.20 24.36
N ALA A 211 19.48 -0.16 24.27
CA ALA A 211 18.49 0.18 25.29
C ALA A 211 17.53 -0.97 25.60
N SER A 212 17.25 -1.82 24.61
CA SER A 212 16.38 -2.99 24.72
C SER A 212 17.09 -4.28 25.19
N GLY A 213 18.35 -4.18 25.64
CA GLY A 213 19.16 -5.31 26.15
C GLY A 213 19.87 -6.15 25.07
N GLN A 214 19.64 -5.85 23.79
CA GLN A 214 20.33 -6.49 22.66
C GLN A 214 20.82 -5.42 21.69
N LYS A 215 22.13 -5.37 21.49
CA LYS A 215 22.79 -4.45 20.55
C LYS A 215 22.27 -4.67 19.13
N THR A 216 21.50 -3.71 18.64
CA THR A 216 20.81 -3.77 17.34
C THR A 216 21.18 -2.53 16.54
N LEU A 217 21.37 -2.69 15.24
CA LEU A 217 21.68 -1.57 14.35
C LEU A 217 20.37 -0.95 13.86
N ILE A 218 20.19 0.34 14.13
CA ILE A 218 18.94 1.07 13.87
C ILE A 218 19.21 2.44 13.24
N THR A 219 18.15 3.05 12.69
CA THR A 219 18.07 4.48 12.40
C THR A 219 16.82 5.02 13.07
N SER A 220 16.83 6.29 13.48
CA SER A 220 15.72 6.85 14.25
C SER A 220 15.19 8.12 13.59
N LEU A 221 13.87 8.18 13.48
CA LEU A 221 13.12 9.39 13.18
C LEU A 221 12.69 10.03 14.49
N THR A 222 13.13 11.24 14.75
CA THR A 222 12.88 11.93 16.03
C THR A 222 12.16 13.24 15.79
N PHE A 223 11.17 13.55 16.61
CA PHE A 223 10.22 14.64 16.41
C PHE A 223 10.15 15.51 17.67
N PRO A 224 10.26 16.84 17.54
CA PRO A 224 10.03 17.74 18.65
C PRO A 224 8.53 17.91 18.89
N VAL A 225 8.09 17.71 20.13
CA VAL A 225 6.76 18.11 20.60
C VAL A 225 6.89 19.54 21.13
N ILE A 226 6.31 20.50 20.42
CA ILE A 226 6.50 21.93 20.67
C ILE A 226 5.19 22.57 21.11
N ASP A 227 5.23 23.37 22.18
CA ASP A 227 4.14 24.24 22.60
C ASP A 227 4.59 25.70 22.67
N ASN A 228 3.89 26.58 21.96
CA ASN A 228 4.21 28.02 21.89
C ASN A 228 5.70 28.34 21.61
N GLY A 229 6.34 27.54 20.74
CA GLY A 229 7.75 27.71 20.36
C GLY A 229 8.76 27.13 21.36
N LYS A 230 8.30 26.51 22.46
CA LYS A 230 9.15 25.81 23.43
C LYS A 230 9.04 24.29 23.24
N LEU A 231 10.18 23.60 23.24
CA LEU A 231 10.19 22.13 23.28
C LEU A 231 9.61 21.64 24.61
N LEU A 232 8.64 20.73 24.53
CA LEU A 232 8.07 20.02 25.68
C LEU A 232 8.56 18.57 25.78
N ALA A 233 8.68 17.88 24.65
CA ALA A 233 9.11 16.49 24.60
C ALA A 233 9.80 16.16 23.28
N VAL A 234 10.49 15.03 23.25
CA VAL A 234 11.00 14.38 22.05
C VAL A 234 10.29 13.05 21.92
N LEU A 235 9.64 12.86 20.78
CA LEU A 235 9.13 11.57 20.33
C LEU A 235 10.17 10.96 19.40
N GLY A 236 10.43 9.66 19.48
CA GLY A 236 11.27 9.00 18.48
C GLY A 236 10.80 7.62 18.12
N MET A 237 11.05 7.28 16.86
CA MET A 237 10.63 6.06 16.18
C MET A 237 11.87 5.36 15.67
N ASP A 238 12.17 4.20 16.24
CA ASP A 238 13.35 3.42 15.85
C ASP A 238 12.98 2.45 14.74
N ILE A 239 13.75 2.47 13.67
CA ILE A 239 13.62 1.60 12.50
C ILE A 239 14.80 0.64 12.49
N SER A 240 14.51 -0.66 12.51
CA SER A 240 15.53 -1.69 12.38
C SER A 240 16.13 -1.68 10.98
N LEU A 241 17.48 -1.69 10.89
CA LEU A 241 18.13 -1.86 9.59
C LEU A 241 17.86 -3.23 8.96
N ALA A 242 17.40 -4.22 9.72
CA ALA A 242 16.95 -5.49 9.16
C ALA A 242 15.76 -5.32 8.21
N ASN A 243 14.86 -4.37 8.49
CA ASN A 243 13.72 -4.07 7.61
C ASN A 243 14.20 -3.44 6.30
N LEU A 244 15.18 -2.52 6.39
CA LEU A 244 15.81 -1.92 5.21
C LEU A 244 16.64 -2.93 4.40
N GLN A 245 17.27 -3.89 5.09
CA GLN A 245 18.01 -4.99 4.46
C GLN A 245 17.08 -5.89 3.64
N GLN A 246 15.93 -6.26 4.17
CA GLN A 246 14.94 -7.07 3.44
C GLN A 246 14.48 -6.39 2.14
N LEU A 247 14.30 -5.06 2.17
CA LEU A 247 13.93 -4.28 0.97
C LEU A 247 15.01 -4.35 -0.13
N VAL A 248 16.30 -4.26 0.24
CA VAL A 248 17.39 -4.33 -0.76
C VAL A 248 17.63 -5.75 -1.26
N GLU A 249 17.44 -6.78 -0.43
CA GLU A 249 17.56 -8.19 -0.84
C GLU A 249 16.50 -8.56 -1.89
N ALA A 250 15.24 -8.21 -1.64
CA ALA A 250 14.14 -8.43 -2.59
C ALA A 250 14.35 -7.67 -3.92
N SER A 251 15.03 -6.51 -3.86
CA SER A 251 15.34 -5.71 -5.04
C SER A 251 16.54 -6.25 -5.82
N SER A 252 17.57 -6.72 -5.12
CA SER A 252 18.75 -7.35 -5.70
C SER A 252 18.40 -8.65 -6.45
N GLN A 253 17.50 -9.48 -5.93
CA GLN A 253 17.04 -10.70 -6.62
C GLN A 253 16.37 -10.42 -7.97
N ARG A 254 15.63 -9.30 -8.08
CA ARG A 254 14.97 -8.89 -9.34
C ARG A 254 15.95 -8.22 -10.30
N LEU A 255 17.00 -7.59 -9.80
CA LEU A 255 17.98 -6.85 -10.60
C LEU A 255 18.92 -7.82 -11.35
N TYR A 256 18.67 -7.99 -12.65
CA TYR A 256 19.43 -8.89 -13.53
C TYR A 256 19.54 -10.34 -13.00
N GLN A 257 18.42 -10.91 -12.57
CA GLN A 257 18.32 -12.29 -12.06
C GLN A 257 19.29 -12.55 -10.88
N GLY A 258 19.37 -11.59 -9.94
CA GLY A 258 20.23 -11.70 -8.75
C GLY A 258 21.70 -11.35 -8.98
N LYS A 259 22.10 -10.94 -10.18
CA LYS A 259 23.48 -10.52 -10.48
C LYS A 259 23.79 -9.08 -10.09
N GLY A 260 22.75 -8.27 -9.86
CA GLY A 260 22.88 -6.89 -9.41
C GLY A 260 22.83 -6.77 -7.89
N ALA A 261 23.64 -5.87 -7.34
CA ALA A 261 23.63 -5.49 -5.93
C ALA A 261 22.83 -4.21 -5.72
N VAL A 262 22.16 -4.10 -4.57
CA VAL A 262 21.43 -2.91 -4.14
C VAL A 262 21.87 -2.56 -2.72
N SER A 263 22.20 -1.29 -2.49
CA SER A 263 22.57 -0.78 -1.17
C SER A 263 21.82 0.50 -0.85
N ILE A 264 21.51 0.73 0.41
CA ILE A 264 21.00 1.99 0.93
C ILE A 264 22.14 2.66 1.67
N VAL A 265 22.40 3.92 1.33
CA VAL A 265 23.46 4.73 1.92
C VAL A 265 22.84 5.93 2.62
N SER A 266 23.14 6.07 3.90
CA SER A 266 22.74 7.20 4.73
C SER A 266 23.50 8.48 4.39
N ALA A 267 23.03 9.63 4.87
CA ALA A 267 23.69 10.93 4.68
C ALA A 267 25.17 10.95 5.14
N GLY A 268 25.49 10.20 6.20
CA GLY A 268 26.85 10.02 6.71
C GLY A 268 27.72 9.06 5.89
N GLY A 269 27.18 8.45 4.83
CA GLY A 269 27.89 7.45 4.02
C GLY A 269 27.92 6.06 4.65
N LEU A 270 27.08 5.79 5.66
CA LEU A 270 26.95 4.45 6.26
C LEU A 270 25.94 3.60 5.50
N LEU A 271 26.23 2.32 5.35
CA LEU A 271 25.33 1.34 4.74
C LEU A 271 24.14 1.03 5.66
N ALA A 272 22.95 1.46 5.27
CA ALA A 272 21.69 1.15 5.94
C ALA A 272 21.01 -0.12 5.39
N GLY A 273 21.43 -0.56 4.21
CA GLY A 273 21.06 -1.82 3.55
C GLY A 273 22.18 -2.21 2.59
N HIS A 274 22.55 -3.48 2.51
CA HIS A 274 23.60 -3.94 1.60
C HIS A 274 23.33 -5.39 1.18
N SER A 275 22.77 -5.57 -0.02
CA SER A 275 22.41 -6.91 -0.51
C SER A 275 23.58 -7.89 -0.72
N PRO A 276 24.83 -7.46 -1.02
CA PRO A 276 25.95 -8.40 -1.17
C PRO A 276 26.39 -9.07 0.14
N ASP A 277 26.32 -8.34 1.26
CA ASP A 277 26.88 -8.79 2.53
C ASP A 277 26.26 -8.03 3.71
N VAL A 278 25.29 -8.65 4.38
CA VAL A 278 24.60 -8.07 5.54
C VAL A 278 25.55 -7.74 6.71
N THR A 279 26.73 -8.36 6.79
CA THR A 279 27.70 -8.09 7.87
C THR A 279 28.35 -6.72 7.75
N ARG A 280 28.19 -6.04 6.60
CA ARG A 280 28.71 -4.69 6.34
C ARG A 280 27.75 -3.56 6.69
N LEU A 281 26.56 -3.86 7.21
CA LEU A 281 25.66 -2.82 7.67
C LEU A 281 26.33 -1.93 8.74
N GLY A 282 26.13 -0.62 8.62
CA GLY A 282 26.76 0.40 9.47
C GLY A 282 28.22 0.71 9.13
N GLN A 283 28.84 0.01 8.17
CA GLN A 283 30.15 0.40 7.65
C GLN A 283 30.04 1.57 6.69
N THR A 284 31.11 2.34 6.56
CA THR A 284 31.21 3.45 5.61
C THR A 284 31.32 2.95 4.16
N LEU A 285 30.89 3.77 3.21
CA LEU A 285 31.08 3.51 1.78
C LEU A 285 32.55 3.22 1.43
N SER A 286 33.50 3.91 2.06
CA SER A 286 34.94 3.67 1.84
C SER A 286 35.42 2.31 2.33
N GLN A 287 34.77 1.71 3.34
CA GLN A 287 35.07 0.35 3.78
C GLN A 287 34.42 -0.70 2.87
N ALA A 288 33.22 -0.41 2.37
CA ALA A 288 32.49 -1.26 1.43
C ALA A 288 33.12 -1.27 0.03
N TYR A 289 33.60 -0.11 -0.41
CA TYR A 289 34.18 0.14 -1.73
C TYR A 289 35.52 0.89 -1.60
N PRO A 290 36.63 0.19 -1.25
CA PRO A 290 37.92 0.82 -0.96
C PRO A 290 38.50 1.68 -2.08
N GLU A 291 38.24 1.31 -3.34
CA GLU A 291 38.80 2.00 -4.52
C GLU A 291 38.13 3.35 -4.80
N HIS A 292 36.84 3.51 -4.47
CA HIS A 292 36.04 4.65 -4.94
C HIS A 292 34.90 5.09 -4.00
N GLY A 293 34.87 4.61 -2.76
CA GLY A 293 33.79 4.93 -1.81
C GLY A 293 33.74 6.41 -1.42
N SER A 294 34.89 7.10 -1.41
CA SER A 294 34.95 8.55 -1.17
C SER A 294 34.34 9.37 -2.29
N GLU A 295 34.53 8.94 -3.54
CA GLU A 295 33.91 9.54 -4.73
C GLU A 295 32.39 9.34 -4.70
N LEU A 296 31.93 8.11 -4.43
CA LEU A 296 30.49 7.81 -4.28
C LEU A 296 29.84 8.69 -3.19
N LEU A 297 30.52 8.89 -2.05
CA LEU A 297 30.02 9.77 -0.99
C LEU A 297 29.98 11.24 -1.42
N ALA A 298 30.97 11.69 -2.20
CA ALA A 298 30.98 13.04 -2.75
C ALA A 298 29.83 13.27 -3.73
N LEU A 299 29.54 12.28 -4.60
CA LEU A 299 28.42 12.31 -5.53
C LEU A 299 27.06 12.30 -4.81
N GLN A 300 26.90 11.46 -3.78
CA GLN A 300 25.70 11.42 -2.95
C GLN A 300 25.36 12.81 -2.37
N ARG A 301 26.36 13.51 -1.83
CA ARG A 301 26.17 14.83 -1.22
C ARG A 301 25.68 15.90 -2.18
N GLN A 302 25.85 15.70 -3.49
CA GLN A 302 25.31 16.62 -4.51
C GLN A 302 23.79 16.48 -4.68
N GLY A 303 23.19 15.36 -4.23
CA GLY A 303 21.75 15.13 -4.29
C GLY A 303 21.21 14.93 -5.71
N GLN A 304 22.07 14.57 -6.67
CA GLN A 304 21.69 14.28 -8.06
C GLN A 304 21.97 12.82 -8.41
N ALA A 305 21.20 12.30 -9.37
CA ALA A 305 21.43 10.94 -9.87
C ALA A 305 22.72 10.90 -10.66
N HIS A 306 23.55 9.88 -10.41
CA HIS A 306 24.82 9.70 -11.08
C HIS A 306 24.98 8.25 -11.53
N ALA A 307 25.42 8.05 -12.76
CA ALA A 307 25.81 6.75 -13.28
C ALA A 307 27.30 6.78 -13.65
N GLN A 308 28.06 5.79 -13.17
CA GLN A 308 29.47 5.64 -13.49
C GLN A 308 29.83 4.19 -13.77
N GLN A 309 30.83 3.99 -14.61
CA GLN A 309 31.40 2.67 -14.85
C GLN A 309 32.80 2.61 -14.22
N GLN A 310 32.99 1.70 -13.26
CA GLN A 310 34.25 1.56 -12.55
C GLN A 310 34.51 0.09 -12.22
N ALA A 311 35.76 -0.35 -12.33
CA ALA A 311 36.18 -1.73 -12.08
C ALA A 311 35.34 -2.82 -12.82
N GLY A 312 34.89 -2.53 -14.05
CA GLY A 312 34.07 -3.46 -14.84
C GLY A 312 32.63 -3.60 -14.37
N ARG A 313 32.15 -2.65 -13.56
CA ARG A 313 30.78 -2.61 -13.03
C ARG A 313 30.13 -1.28 -13.38
N LEU A 314 28.83 -1.30 -13.63
CA LEU A 314 28.03 -0.10 -13.78
C LEU A 314 27.36 0.18 -12.43
N GLN A 315 27.61 1.37 -11.91
CA GLN A 315 27.08 1.84 -10.64
C GLN A 315 26.14 3.01 -10.89
N VAL A 316 24.95 2.94 -10.31
CA VAL A 316 23.96 4.03 -10.35
C VAL A 316 23.64 4.43 -8.93
N LEU A 317 23.90 5.70 -8.62
CA LEU A 317 23.57 6.32 -7.35
C LEU A 317 22.33 7.18 -7.54
N ALA A 318 21.21 6.73 -6.97
CA ALA A 318 19.93 7.41 -7.03
C ALA A 318 19.66 8.09 -5.67
N PRO A 319 19.66 9.43 -5.61
CA PRO A 319 19.40 10.16 -4.37
C PRO A 319 17.92 10.05 -3.97
N LEU A 320 17.68 10.06 -2.66
CA LEU A 320 16.35 10.27 -2.08
C LEU A 320 16.45 11.23 -0.92
N GLN A 321 15.36 11.94 -0.66
CA GLN A 321 15.20 12.75 0.54
C GLN A 321 14.21 12.02 1.46
N PRO A 322 14.69 11.33 2.51
CA PRO A 322 13.84 10.45 3.32
C PRO A 322 12.67 11.17 3.99
N ILE A 323 12.93 12.38 4.51
CA ILE A 323 11.96 13.27 5.14
C ILE A 323 12.22 14.71 4.69
N PRO A 324 11.21 15.61 4.78
CA PRO A 324 11.41 17.02 4.48
C PRO A 324 12.59 17.63 5.24
N ASP A 325 13.37 18.48 4.58
CA ASP A 325 14.57 19.16 5.11
C ASP A 325 15.75 18.26 5.55
N ALA A 326 15.67 16.93 5.43
CA ALA A 326 16.80 16.05 5.71
C ALA A 326 17.84 16.03 4.59
N GLN A 327 19.08 15.70 4.97
CA GLN A 327 20.18 15.45 4.03
C GLN A 327 19.89 14.24 3.13
N PRO A 328 20.34 14.24 1.87
CA PRO A 328 20.02 13.18 0.92
C PRO A 328 20.66 11.85 1.32
N TRP A 329 19.83 10.82 1.37
CA TRP A 329 20.29 9.43 1.33
C TRP A 329 20.36 8.99 -0.14
N SER A 330 20.90 7.81 -0.41
CA SER A 330 20.90 7.28 -1.78
C SER A 330 20.74 5.77 -1.82
N VAL A 331 20.15 5.29 -2.91
CA VAL A 331 20.22 3.89 -3.29
C VAL A 331 21.36 3.73 -4.30
N LEU A 332 22.28 2.81 -4.03
CA LEU A 332 23.36 2.43 -4.92
C LEU A 332 23.02 1.09 -5.57
N LEU A 333 22.86 1.10 -6.89
CA LEU A 333 22.74 -0.09 -7.71
C LEU A 333 24.12 -0.40 -8.29
N ASP A 334 24.54 -1.65 -8.22
CA ASP A 334 25.86 -2.06 -8.69
C ASP A 334 25.78 -3.40 -9.44
N VAL A 335 25.93 -3.35 -10.76
CA VAL A 335 25.77 -4.51 -11.65
C VAL A 335 27.05 -4.76 -12.43
N PRO A 336 27.56 -6.01 -12.50
CA PRO A 336 28.74 -6.32 -13.30
C PRO A 336 28.44 -6.15 -14.78
N MET A 337 29.36 -5.52 -15.52
CA MET A 337 29.21 -5.28 -16.96
C MET A 337 29.06 -6.59 -17.75
N GLU A 338 29.61 -7.69 -17.25
CA GLU A 338 29.43 -9.03 -17.82
C GLU A 338 27.97 -9.49 -17.82
N ALA A 339 27.19 -9.14 -16.80
CA ALA A 339 25.76 -9.46 -16.75
C ALA A 339 24.95 -8.59 -17.72
N LEU A 340 25.34 -7.31 -17.86
CA LEU A 340 24.71 -6.36 -18.79
C LEU A 340 24.95 -6.74 -20.26
N LEU A 341 26.18 -7.12 -20.58
CA LEU A 341 26.61 -7.45 -21.94
C LEU A 341 26.47 -8.93 -22.30
N ALA A 342 25.89 -9.77 -21.43
CA ALA A 342 25.69 -11.19 -21.70
C ALA A 342 24.96 -11.43 -23.05
N PRO A 343 23.89 -10.69 -23.41
CA PRO A 343 23.25 -10.83 -24.72
C PRO A 343 24.18 -10.44 -25.88
N ALA A 344 24.98 -9.37 -25.73
CA ALA A 344 25.95 -8.96 -26.75
C ALA A 344 27.05 -10.01 -26.96
N ARG A 345 27.51 -10.69 -25.90
CA ARG A 345 28.47 -11.80 -26.04
C ARG A 345 27.88 -13.01 -26.76
N THR A 346 26.61 -13.35 -26.52
CA THR A 346 25.95 -14.43 -27.27
C THR A 346 25.80 -14.08 -28.75
N LEU A 347 25.48 -12.82 -29.07
CA LEU A 347 25.45 -12.33 -30.44
C LEU A 347 26.84 -12.35 -31.09
N GLN A 348 27.88 -11.96 -30.35
CA GLN A 348 29.27 -12.01 -30.81
C GLN A 348 29.68 -13.45 -31.16
N GLN A 349 29.35 -14.42 -30.32
CA GLN A 349 29.64 -15.83 -30.58
C GLN A 349 28.91 -16.36 -31.81
N ASP A 350 27.66 -15.95 -32.05
CA ASP A 350 26.91 -16.36 -33.24
C ASP A 350 27.49 -15.72 -34.52
N LEU A 351 27.89 -14.45 -34.46
CA LEU A 351 28.55 -13.74 -35.56
C LEU A 351 29.92 -14.34 -35.90
N ASP A 352 30.74 -14.64 -34.89
CA ASP A 352 32.05 -15.26 -35.09
C ASP A 352 31.91 -16.67 -35.71
N ARG A 353 30.87 -17.44 -35.33
CA ARG A 353 30.55 -18.74 -35.94
C ARG A 353 30.15 -18.61 -37.41
N ARG A 354 29.23 -17.70 -37.74
CA ARG A 354 28.79 -17.48 -39.13
C ARG A 354 29.91 -16.93 -40.02
N SER A 355 30.76 -16.05 -39.50
CA SER A 355 31.94 -15.53 -40.22
C SER A 355 32.93 -16.64 -40.55
N ALA A 356 33.14 -17.60 -39.63
CA ALA A 356 34.04 -18.74 -39.86
C ALA A 356 33.49 -19.72 -40.92
N GLU A 357 32.18 -19.97 -40.91
CA GLU A 357 31.52 -20.84 -41.91
C GLU A 357 31.52 -20.19 -43.31
N GLY A 358 31.33 -18.87 -43.41
CA GLY A 358 31.37 -18.13 -44.68
C GLY A 358 32.77 -18.05 -45.33
N THR A 359 33.82 -17.92 -44.50
CA THR A 359 35.21 -17.81 -44.98
C THR A 359 35.66 -19.07 -45.75
N TRP A 360 35.23 -20.26 -45.35
CA TRP A 360 35.58 -21.52 -46.03
C TRP A 360 34.91 -21.67 -47.39
N LEU A 361 33.65 -21.23 -47.52
CA LEU A 361 32.93 -21.23 -48.79
C LEU A 361 33.51 -20.21 -49.78
N GLU A 362 33.89 -19.01 -49.33
CA GLU A 362 34.52 -17.99 -50.18
C GLU A 362 35.91 -18.41 -50.70
N LEU A 363 36.72 -19.06 -49.86
CA LEU A 363 38.02 -19.61 -50.28
C LEU A 363 37.87 -20.77 -51.26
N LEU A 364 36.87 -21.64 -51.07
CA LEU A 364 36.55 -22.74 -51.98
C LEU A 364 36.12 -22.22 -53.36
N PHE A 365 35.18 -21.27 -53.40
CA PHE A 365 34.72 -20.67 -54.66
C PHE A 365 35.80 -19.82 -55.33
N GLY A 366 36.63 -19.13 -54.56
CA GLY A 366 37.79 -18.39 -55.05
C GLY A 366 38.84 -19.29 -55.72
N LEU A 367 39.14 -20.43 -55.11
CA LEU A 367 40.03 -21.45 -55.66
C LEU A 367 39.46 -22.07 -56.95
N LEU A 368 38.16 -22.41 -56.95
CA LEU A 368 37.45 -22.92 -58.12
C LEU A 368 37.45 -21.90 -59.28
N ALA A 369 37.23 -20.61 -58.99
CA ALA A 369 37.26 -19.54 -59.99
C ALA A 369 38.66 -19.30 -60.57
N ALA A 370 39.71 -19.38 -59.75
CA ALA A 370 41.11 -19.24 -60.18
C ALA A 370 41.55 -20.42 -61.07
N VAL A 371 41.15 -21.65 -60.71
CA VAL A 371 41.40 -22.87 -61.51
C VAL A 371 40.63 -22.80 -62.83
N ALA A 372 39.35 -22.43 -62.80
CA ALA A 372 38.52 -22.31 -64.00
C ALA A 372 39.03 -21.23 -64.97
N GLY A 373 39.50 -20.08 -64.47
CA GLY A 373 40.01 -19.01 -65.32
C GLY A 373 41.39 -19.29 -65.92
N LEU A 374 42.28 -20.02 -65.22
CA LEU A 374 43.53 -20.53 -65.80
C LEU A 374 43.27 -21.55 -66.92
N LEU A 375 42.20 -22.34 -66.80
CA LEU A 375 41.75 -23.31 -67.79
C LEU A 375 41.12 -22.64 -69.03
N LEU A 376 40.36 -21.55 -68.83
CA LEU A 376 39.72 -20.74 -69.88
C LEU A 376 40.73 -19.94 -70.73
N VAL A 377 41.81 -19.45 -70.12
CA VAL A 377 42.92 -18.75 -70.79
C VAL A 377 43.78 -19.72 -71.65
N TRP A 378 43.82 -21.00 -71.29
CA TRP A 378 44.48 -22.05 -72.08
C TRP A 378 43.65 -22.48 -73.31
N LEU A 379 42.32 -22.55 -73.16
CA LEU A 379 41.38 -22.95 -74.23
C LEU A 379 41.19 -21.88 -75.32
N THR A 380 41.20 -20.59 -74.95
CA THR A 380 40.99 -19.47 -75.87
C THR A 380 42.15 -19.23 -76.85
N ALA A 381 43.37 -19.68 -76.53
CA ALA A 381 44.53 -19.52 -77.39
C ALA A 381 44.58 -20.48 -78.61
N ARG A 382 43.70 -21.50 -78.68
CA ARG A 382 43.79 -22.57 -79.68
C ARG A 382 42.67 -22.58 -80.74
N GLY A 383 41.56 -21.86 -80.55
CA GLY A 383 40.33 -22.14 -81.32
C GLY A 383 39.59 -20.98 -81.99
N VAL A 384 40.06 -19.73 -81.92
CA VAL A 384 39.14 -18.59 -82.10
C VAL A 384 38.82 -18.17 -83.55
N THR A 385 39.63 -18.47 -84.57
CA THR A 385 39.49 -17.66 -85.81
C THR A 385 38.56 -18.14 -86.91
N ARG A 386 37.73 -19.20 -86.78
CA ARG A 386 36.81 -19.51 -87.91
C ARG A 386 35.42 -20.14 -87.71
N PRO A 387 35.02 -20.79 -86.61
CA PRO A 387 33.64 -21.32 -86.52
C PRO A 387 32.62 -20.34 -85.89
N ILE A 388 33.07 -19.21 -85.32
CA ILE A 388 32.27 -18.25 -84.53
C ILE A 388 31.02 -17.71 -85.26
N LEU A 389 30.98 -17.74 -86.59
CA LEU A 389 29.84 -17.23 -87.37
C LEU A 389 28.65 -18.21 -87.46
N GLY A 390 28.81 -19.50 -87.16
CA GLY A 390 27.73 -20.49 -87.25
C GLY A 390 26.82 -20.56 -86.01
N VAL A 391 27.39 -20.46 -84.81
CA VAL A 391 26.65 -20.56 -83.55
C VAL A 391 25.91 -19.24 -83.21
N ALA A 392 26.44 -18.10 -83.64
CA ALA A 392 25.78 -16.79 -83.47
C ALA A 392 24.40 -16.72 -84.14
N ALA A 393 24.18 -17.50 -85.22
CA ALA A 393 22.87 -17.57 -85.88
C ALA A 393 21.84 -18.40 -85.10
N MET A 394 22.25 -19.43 -84.35
CA MET A 394 21.34 -20.26 -83.54
C MET A 394 21.05 -19.65 -82.16
N LEU A 395 21.99 -18.91 -81.55
CA LEU A 395 21.74 -18.09 -80.35
C LEU A 395 20.79 -16.93 -80.65
N ARG A 396 20.78 -16.42 -81.89
CA ARG A 396 19.81 -15.42 -82.33
C ARG A 396 18.39 -15.95 -82.32
N ASP A 397 18.17 -17.21 -82.71
CA ASP A 397 16.85 -17.87 -82.71
C ASP A 397 16.29 -18.13 -81.30
N ILE A 398 17.17 -18.44 -80.32
CA ILE A 398 16.77 -18.60 -78.91
C ILE A 398 16.58 -17.22 -78.22
N ALA A 399 17.37 -16.21 -78.60
CA ALA A 399 17.22 -14.84 -78.11
C ALA A 399 16.02 -14.09 -78.73
N SER A 400 15.46 -14.58 -79.84
CA SER A 400 14.24 -14.04 -80.47
C SER A 400 13.00 -14.94 -80.37
N GLY A 401 13.07 -16.05 -79.62
CA GLY A 401 11.99 -17.03 -79.46
C GLY A 401 11.21 -16.90 -78.13
N GLU A 402 10.02 -17.52 -78.07
CA GLU A 402 9.05 -17.46 -76.97
C GLU A 402 9.47 -18.23 -75.68
N GLY A 403 10.74 -18.22 -75.28
CA GLY A 403 11.17 -18.77 -73.98
C GLY A 403 11.04 -20.30 -73.81
N ASP A 404 11.05 -21.07 -74.90
CA ASP A 404 10.90 -22.52 -74.87
C ASP A 404 12.20 -23.27 -74.49
N LEU A 405 12.33 -23.58 -73.20
CA LEU A 405 13.48 -24.27 -72.61
C LEU A 405 13.43 -25.81 -72.81
N THR A 406 12.41 -26.32 -73.52
CA THR A 406 12.33 -27.75 -73.89
C THR A 406 13.13 -28.09 -75.15
N ARG A 407 13.55 -27.08 -75.92
CA ARG A 407 14.37 -27.23 -77.13
C ARG A 407 15.79 -27.68 -76.77
N ARG A 408 16.43 -28.46 -77.64
CA ARG A 408 17.81 -28.92 -77.48
C ARG A 408 18.59 -28.68 -78.76
N LEU A 409 19.87 -28.33 -78.64
CA LEU A 409 20.77 -28.23 -79.78
C LEU A 409 21.20 -29.63 -80.19
N ALA A 410 20.85 -30.06 -81.40
CA ALA A 410 21.28 -31.31 -81.99
C ALA A 410 22.46 -31.05 -82.95
N TYR A 411 23.68 -31.33 -82.50
CA TYR A 411 24.88 -31.22 -83.32
C TYR A 411 25.77 -32.43 -83.06
N ASP A 412 25.75 -33.37 -84.01
CA ASP A 412 26.22 -34.75 -83.84
C ASP A 412 27.66 -34.94 -84.32
N LYS A 413 28.54 -33.96 -84.05
CA LYS A 413 29.99 -34.06 -84.33
C LYS A 413 30.79 -33.95 -83.04
N HIS A 414 31.84 -34.77 -82.93
CA HIS A 414 32.69 -34.87 -81.74
C HIS A 414 33.82 -33.82 -81.74
N ASP A 415 33.48 -32.57 -82.06
CA ASP A 415 34.39 -31.41 -82.08
C ASP A 415 33.97 -30.37 -81.03
N GLU A 416 34.70 -29.26 -80.89
CA GLU A 416 34.47 -28.24 -79.86
C GLU A 416 33.08 -27.58 -79.94
N LEU A 417 32.38 -27.66 -81.08
CA LEU A 417 31.01 -27.16 -81.25
C LEU A 417 29.95 -28.18 -80.82
N GLY A 418 30.24 -29.49 -80.97
CA GLY A 418 29.42 -30.54 -80.35
C GLY A 418 29.55 -30.58 -78.84
N GLU A 419 30.74 -30.26 -78.31
CA GLU A 419 30.91 -30.05 -76.87
C GLU A 419 30.12 -28.82 -76.39
N LEU A 420 30.11 -27.72 -77.16
CA LEU A 420 29.30 -26.52 -76.84
C LEU A 420 27.79 -26.78 -76.87
N ALA A 421 27.29 -27.52 -77.87
CA ALA A 421 25.89 -27.93 -77.94
C ALA A 421 25.53 -28.84 -76.74
N GLY A 422 26.42 -29.74 -76.34
CA GLY A 422 26.29 -30.57 -75.14
C GLY A 422 26.27 -29.77 -73.83
N TRP A 423 27.18 -28.81 -73.65
CA TRP A 423 27.23 -27.93 -72.46
C TRP A 423 26.04 -26.95 -72.41
N PHE A 424 25.55 -26.47 -73.54
CA PHE A 424 24.34 -25.65 -73.62
C PHE A 424 23.09 -26.43 -73.21
N ASN A 425 22.97 -27.69 -73.66
CA ASN A 425 21.89 -28.58 -73.22
C ASN A 425 21.99 -28.86 -71.70
N ARG A 426 23.19 -29.06 -71.14
CA ARG A 426 23.39 -29.17 -69.67
C ARG A 426 23.07 -27.88 -68.90
N PHE A 427 23.30 -26.71 -69.50
CA PHE A 427 22.89 -25.43 -68.93
C PHE A 427 21.36 -25.33 -68.86
N LEU A 428 20.65 -25.73 -69.91
CA LEU A 428 19.18 -25.83 -69.90
C LEU A 428 18.68 -26.84 -68.86
N ASP A 429 19.37 -27.96 -68.67
CA ASP A 429 19.03 -28.95 -67.63
C ASP A 429 19.17 -28.41 -66.20
N LYS A 430 20.02 -27.40 -65.97
CA LYS A 430 20.12 -26.68 -64.69
C LYS A 430 19.15 -25.50 -64.59
N LEU A 431 18.86 -24.81 -65.69
CA LEU A 431 17.98 -23.64 -65.70
C LEU A 431 16.50 -24.04 -65.54
N ARG A 432 16.11 -25.18 -66.11
CA ARG A 432 14.75 -25.73 -66.01
C ARG A 432 14.25 -25.92 -64.56
N PRO A 433 14.96 -26.64 -63.66
CA PRO A 433 14.53 -26.79 -62.28
C PRO A 433 14.51 -25.45 -61.53
N ILE A 434 15.42 -24.51 -61.83
CA ILE A 434 15.43 -23.18 -61.21
C ILE A 434 14.16 -22.39 -61.59
N ILE A 435 13.77 -22.39 -62.87
CA ILE A 435 12.52 -21.72 -63.31
C ILE A 435 11.29 -22.44 -62.73
N ALA A 436 11.31 -23.77 -62.59
CA ALA A 436 10.26 -24.52 -61.93
C ALA A 436 10.15 -24.17 -60.42
N ASP A 437 11.27 -24.07 -59.71
CA ASP A 437 11.35 -23.69 -58.30
C ASP A 437 10.89 -22.24 -58.08
N VAL A 438 11.23 -21.32 -58.99
CA VAL A 438 10.72 -19.93 -58.96
C VAL A 438 9.21 -19.91 -59.18
N LYS A 439 8.69 -20.70 -60.14
CA LYS A 439 7.25 -20.83 -60.37
C LYS A 439 6.52 -21.38 -59.13
N SER A 440 7.09 -22.37 -58.45
CA SER A 440 6.57 -22.88 -57.17
C SER A 440 6.62 -21.82 -56.07
N SER A 441 7.73 -21.09 -55.94
CA SER A 441 7.91 -20.05 -54.92
C SER A 441 6.93 -18.88 -55.10
N VAL A 442 6.59 -18.53 -56.35
CA VAL A 442 5.57 -17.51 -56.66
C VAL A 442 4.17 -18.00 -56.28
N GLN A 443 3.87 -19.29 -56.46
CA GLN A 443 2.61 -19.89 -56.00
C GLN A 443 2.51 -19.91 -54.47
N ASP A 444 3.60 -20.26 -53.77
CA ASP A 444 3.67 -20.23 -52.31
C ASP A 444 3.53 -18.80 -51.76
N ALA A 445 4.16 -17.82 -52.42
CA ALA A 445 4.02 -16.41 -52.06
C ALA A 445 2.58 -15.91 -52.22
N ARG A 446 1.89 -16.33 -53.28
CA ARG A 446 0.46 -16.03 -53.48
C ARG A 446 -0.40 -16.68 -52.40
N GLY A 447 -0.18 -17.96 -52.09
CA GLY A 447 -0.89 -18.66 -51.02
C GLY A 447 -0.69 -18.00 -49.65
N THR A 448 0.53 -17.57 -49.35
CA THR A 448 0.86 -16.83 -48.13
C THR A 448 0.17 -15.46 -48.07
N ALA A 449 0.12 -14.74 -49.20
CA ALA A 449 -0.58 -13.46 -49.29
C ALA A 449 -2.10 -13.62 -49.10
N ASP A 450 -2.71 -14.65 -49.69
CA ASP A 450 -4.15 -14.94 -49.51
C ASP A 450 -4.46 -15.31 -48.05
N GLN A 451 -3.60 -16.11 -47.41
CA GLN A 451 -3.72 -16.45 -45.99
C GLN A 451 -3.56 -15.20 -45.10
N SER A 452 -2.61 -14.33 -45.41
CA SER A 452 -2.38 -13.08 -44.66
C SER A 452 -3.57 -12.12 -44.78
N ALA A 453 -4.17 -11.99 -45.98
CA ALA A 453 -5.39 -11.21 -46.18
C ALA A 453 -6.58 -11.76 -45.38
N ALA A 454 -6.74 -13.09 -45.34
CA ALA A 454 -7.79 -13.74 -44.55
C ALA A 454 -7.62 -13.49 -43.04
N ILE A 455 -6.38 -13.61 -42.53
CA ILE A 455 -6.06 -13.31 -41.13
C ILE A 455 -6.35 -11.83 -40.82
N ALA A 456 -5.92 -10.91 -41.68
CA ALA A 456 -6.17 -9.48 -41.52
C ALA A 456 -7.67 -9.15 -41.45
N SER A 457 -8.48 -9.75 -42.33
CA SER A 457 -9.94 -9.60 -42.30
C SER A 457 -10.56 -10.16 -41.02
N GLN A 458 -10.08 -11.31 -40.54
CA GLN A 458 -10.55 -11.91 -39.29
C GLN A 458 -10.18 -11.05 -38.08
N THR A 459 -8.96 -10.52 -38.05
CA THR A 459 -8.51 -9.59 -37.00
C THR A 459 -9.36 -8.32 -36.99
N SER A 460 -9.64 -7.72 -38.15
CA SER A 460 -10.50 -6.53 -38.24
C SER A 460 -11.91 -6.78 -37.69
N ALA A 461 -12.52 -7.92 -38.05
CA ALA A 461 -13.82 -8.32 -37.50
C ALA A 461 -13.77 -8.55 -35.98
N GLY A 462 -12.69 -9.17 -35.48
CA GLY A 462 -12.43 -9.35 -34.06
C GLY A 462 -12.30 -8.03 -33.31
N MET A 463 -11.61 -7.04 -33.88
CA MET A 463 -11.47 -5.70 -33.30
C MET A 463 -12.80 -4.96 -33.22
N GLN A 464 -13.69 -5.09 -34.20
CA GLN A 464 -15.04 -4.50 -34.13
C GLN A 464 -15.89 -5.12 -33.02
N GLN A 465 -15.74 -6.43 -32.77
CA GLN A 465 -16.40 -7.06 -31.63
C GLN A 465 -15.82 -6.58 -30.31
N GLN A 466 -14.48 -6.58 -30.18
CA GLN A 466 -13.79 -6.10 -28.99
C GLN A 466 -14.15 -4.65 -28.66
N TYR A 467 -14.28 -3.78 -29.67
CA TYR A 467 -14.72 -2.39 -29.47
C TYR A 467 -16.08 -2.30 -28.76
N ARG A 468 -17.06 -3.13 -29.15
CA ARG A 468 -18.39 -3.16 -28.52
C ARG A 468 -18.33 -3.66 -27.08
N GLU A 469 -17.50 -4.67 -26.82
CA GLU A 469 -17.30 -5.19 -25.46
C GLU A 469 -16.63 -4.14 -24.55
N VAL A 470 -15.61 -3.44 -25.06
CA VAL A 470 -14.91 -2.36 -24.36
C VAL A 470 -15.85 -1.19 -24.05
N ASP A 471 -16.73 -0.82 -24.97
CA ASP A 471 -17.74 0.24 -24.76
C ASP A 471 -18.78 -0.13 -23.68
N GLN A 472 -19.19 -1.41 -23.64
CA GLN A 472 -20.05 -1.92 -22.57
C GLN A 472 -19.35 -1.90 -21.21
N VAL A 473 -18.07 -2.28 -21.14
CA VAL A 473 -17.30 -2.20 -19.89
C VAL A 473 -17.16 -0.75 -19.44
N ALA A 474 -16.91 0.19 -20.36
CA ALA A 474 -16.84 1.63 -20.05
C ALA A 474 -18.14 2.11 -19.37
N THR A 475 -19.28 1.73 -19.95
CA THR A 475 -20.60 2.08 -19.42
C THR A 475 -20.82 1.47 -18.02
N ALA A 476 -20.51 0.19 -17.85
CA ALA A 476 -20.65 -0.50 -16.57
C ALA A 476 -19.74 0.10 -15.48
N SER A 477 -18.50 0.49 -15.83
CA SER A 477 -17.59 1.18 -14.91
C SER A 477 -18.09 2.57 -14.53
N HIS A 478 -18.70 3.30 -15.46
CA HIS A 478 -19.31 4.59 -15.16
C HIS A 478 -20.52 4.45 -14.22
N GLU A 479 -21.40 3.46 -14.46
CA GLU A 479 -22.50 3.15 -13.54
C GLU A 479 -21.99 2.70 -12.17
N MET A 480 -20.93 1.88 -12.12
CA MET A 480 -20.31 1.45 -10.88
C MET A 480 -19.77 2.64 -10.06
N SER A 481 -19.09 3.61 -10.69
CA SER A 481 -18.63 4.81 -9.98
C SER A 481 -19.79 5.64 -9.44
N ALA A 482 -20.85 5.83 -10.22
CA ALA A 482 -22.04 6.56 -9.78
C ALA A 482 -22.73 5.87 -8.59
N THR A 483 -22.93 4.55 -8.66
CA THR A 483 -23.54 3.78 -7.57
C THR A 483 -22.67 3.77 -6.31
N ALA A 484 -21.35 3.68 -6.44
CA ALA A 484 -20.42 3.78 -5.33
C ALA A 484 -20.55 5.15 -4.63
N HIS A 485 -20.64 6.24 -5.39
CA HIS A 485 -20.87 7.57 -4.84
C HIS A 485 -22.22 7.70 -4.10
N ASP A 486 -23.28 7.08 -4.63
CA ASP A 486 -24.59 7.03 -3.98
C ASP A 486 -24.59 6.19 -2.69
N VAL A 487 -23.84 5.08 -2.66
CA VAL A 487 -23.64 4.25 -1.45
C VAL A 487 -22.87 5.05 -0.40
N ALA A 488 -21.79 5.74 -0.77
CA ALA A 488 -21.04 6.59 0.15
C ALA A 488 -21.93 7.67 0.78
N ARG A 489 -22.76 8.33 -0.03
CA ARG A 489 -23.72 9.33 0.45
C ARG A 489 -24.75 8.73 1.40
N SER A 490 -25.30 7.56 1.05
CA SER A 490 -26.29 6.87 1.87
C SER A 490 -25.71 6.44 3.22
N ALA A 491 -24.48 5.94 3.23
CA ALA A 491 -23.74 5.58 4.43
C ALA A 491 -23.46 6.81 5.31
N ALA A 492 -23.07 7.95 4.72
CA ALA A 492 -22.90 9.20 5.44
C ALA A 492 -24.20 9.69 6.10
N GLN A 493 -25.33 9.59 5.39
CA GLN A 493 -26.65 9.92 5.94
C GLN A 493 -27.05 8.96 7.08
N ALA A 494 -26.77 7.67 6.94
CA ALA A 494 -27.03 6.68 7.98
C ALA A 494 -26.16 6.89 9.22
N ALA A 495 -24.89 7.29 9.06
CA ALA A 495 -24.02 7.67 10.17
C ALA A 495 -24.55 8.92 10.91
N GLU A 496 -25.06 9.92 10.18
CA GLU A 496 -25.69 11.09 10.81
C GLU A 496 -26.95 10.72 11.58
N ALA A 497 -27.82 9.88 11.00
CA ALA A 497 -29.00 9.38 11.70
C ALA A 497 -28.65 8.58 12.96
N ALA A 498 -27.59 7.76 12.91
CA ALA A 498 -27.06 7.05 14.06
C ALA A 498 -26.56 8.02 15.14
N ARG A 499 -25.81 9.07 14.78
CA ARG A 499 -25.40 10.12 15.73
C ARG A 499 -26.60 10.79 16.39
N GLY A 500 -27.65 11.09 15.62
CA GLY A 500 -28.91 11.62 16.16
C GLY A 500 -29.58 10.67 17.16
N ALA A 501 -29.57 9.37 16.88
CA ALA A 501 -30.11 8.35 17.79
C ALA A 501 -29.27 8.20 19.08
N ASP A 502 -27.94 8.30 19.00
CA ASP A 502 -27.05 8.29 20.18
C ASP A 502 -27.35 9.50 21.07
N GLN A 503 -27.48 10.69 20.47
CA GLN A 503 -27.84 11.90 21.20
C GLN A 503 -29.20 11.77 21.90
N ALA A 504 -30.23 11.27 21.20
CA ALA A 504 -31.54 11.03 21.79
C ALA A 504 -31.48 10.00 22.94
N THR A 505 -30.63 8.98 22.83
CA THR A 505 -30.40 7.99 23.88
C THR A 505 -29.76 8.62 25.13
N ARG A 506 -28.77 9.51 24.94
CA ARG A 506 -28.14 10.26 26.04
C ARG A 506 -29.11 11.20 26.73
N GLU A 507 -29.94 11.90 25.97
CA GLU A 507 -31.01 12.74 26.50
C GLU A 507 -32.03 11.91 27.30
N GLY A 508 -32.43 10.75 26.77
CA GLY A 508 -33.30 9.79 27.46
C GLY A 508 -32.71 9.29 28.79
N LEU A 509 -31.42 8.99 28.84
CA LEU A 509 -30.72 8.65 30.08
C LEU A 509 -30.72 9.82 31.09
N GLY A 510 -30.63 11.06 30.60
CA GLY A 510 -30.78 12.26 31.42
C GLY A 510 -32.16 12.36 32.08
N VAL A 511 -33.23 12.17 31.30
CA VAL A 511 -34.62 12.17 31.79
C VAL A 511 -34.86 11.05 32.79
N ILE A 512 -34.29 9.86 32.56
CA ILE A 512 -34.37 8.75 33.50
C ILE A 512 -33.70 9.10 34.82
N ASN A 513 -32.49 9.65 34.80
CA ASN A 513 -31.79 10.05 36.03
C ASN A 513 -32.61 11.07 36.84
N GLN A 514 -33.31 11.99 36.18
CA GLN A 514 -34.20 12.94 36.84
C GLN A 514 -35.44 12.24 37.43
N THR A 515 -36.01 11.28 36.71
CA THR A 515 -37.13 10.46 37.19
C THR A 515 -36.73 9.64 38.43
N THR A 516 -35.54 9.03 38.44
CA THR A 516 -35.05 8.28 39.61
C THR A 516 -34.95 9.17 40.85
N ARG A 517 -34.45 10.40 40.71
CA ARG A 517 -34.38 11.36 41.82
C ARG A 517 -35.77 11.73 42.33
N ALA A 518 -36.72 11.97 41.43
CA ALA A 518 -38.10 12.28 41.82
C ALA A 518 -38.80 11.13 42.57
N ILE A 519 -38.51 9.88 42.19
CA ILE A 519 -39.03 8.69 42.91
C ILE A 519 -38.39 8.55 44.29
N ASP A 520 -37.09 8.83 44.40
CA ASP A 520 -36.36 8.82 45.69
C ASP A 520 -36.86 9.93 46.63
N ASP A 521 -37.10 11.13 46.10
CA ASP A 521 -37.77 12.23 46.82
C ASP A 521 -39.16 11.82 47.31
N LEU A 522 -39.98 11.21 46.44
CA LEU A 522 -41.29 10.70 46.80
C LEU A 522 -41.21 9.67 47.93
N ALA A 523 -40.28 8.70 47.85
CA ALA A 523 -40.10 7.69 48.90
C ALA A 523 -39.70 8.33 50.25
N ARG A 524 -38.88 9.38 50.23
CA ARG A 524 -38.54 10.16 51.44
C ARG A 524 -39.76 10.88 52.01
N ASP A 525 -40.52 11.58 51.18
CA ASP A 525 -41.71 12.32 51.60
C ASP A 525 -42.76 11.40 52.22
N MET A 526 -42.93 10.20 51.66
CA MET A 526 -43.79 9.17 52.21
C MET A 526 -43.33 8.67 53.58
N THR A 527 -42.03 8.48 53.76
CA THR A 527 -41.46 8.10 55.07
C THR A 527 -41.72 9.17 56.12
N LEU A 528 -41.57 10.45 55.76
CA LEU A 528 -41.87 11.58 56.65
C LEU A 528 -43.37 11.67 56.99
N ALA A 529 -44.24 11.46 56.00
CA ALA A 529 -45.69 11.46 56.20
C ALA A 529 -46.14 10.32 57.13
N MET A 530 -45.59 9.11 56.96
CA MET A 530 -45.84 7.98 57.87
C MET A 530 -45.51 8.34 59.32
N SER A 531 -44.36 8.97 59.57
CA SER A 531 -43.96 9.40 60.92
C SER A 531 -44.94 10.41 61.54
N GLN A 532 -45.49 11.34 60.75
CA GLN A 532 -46.50 12.30 61.23
C GLN A 532 -47.83 11.62 61.56
N VAL A 533 -48.26 10.64 60.74
CA VAL A 533 -49.49 9.89 60.98
C VAL A 533 -49.35 8.97 62.20
N GLU A 534 -48.17 8.37 62.42
CA GLU A 534 -47.86 7.63 63.65
C GLU A 534 -47.96 8.53 64.90
N GLY A 535 -47.47 9.77 64.82
CA GLY A 535 -47.66 10.77 65.88
C GLY A 535 -49.13 11.10 66.16
N LEU A 536 -49.96 11.17 65.11
CA LEU A 536 -51.41 11.36 65.24
C LEU A 536 -52.08 10.13 65.88
N SER A 537 -51.66 8.92 65.51
CA SER A 537 -52.14 7.67 66.12
C SER A 537 -51.84 7.66 67.62
N SER A 538 -50.61 7.98 68.01
CA SER A 538 -50.19 8.07 69.43
C SER A 538 -50.99 9.12 70.21
N SER A 539 -51.20 10.31 69.62
CA SER A 539 -52.02 11.37 70.22
C SER A 539 -53.47 10.91 70.42
N SER A 540 -54.01 10.12 69.49
CA SER A 540 -55.37 9.60 69.56
C SER A 540 -55.54 8.51 70.60
N GLU A 541 -54.53 7.65 70.80
CA GLU A 541 -54.48 6.71 71.94
C GLU A 541 -54.47 7.45 73.28
N GLN A 542 -53.69 8.53 73.38
CA GLN A 542 -53.63 9.34 74.59
C GLN A 542 -54.98 10.01 74.90
N ILE A 543 -55.68 10.53 73.88
CA ILE A 543 -57.03 11.08 74.04
C ILE A 543 -58.01 9.98 74.49
N GLY A 544 -57.93 8.78 73.91
CA GLY A 544 -58.75 7.64 74.34
C GLY A 544 -58.57 7.31 75.83
N SER A 545 -57.33 7.31 76.32
CA SER A 545 -57.03 7.12 77.75
C SER A 545 -57.64 8.21 78.64
N VAL A 546 -57.58 9.48 78.20
CA VAL A 546 -58.20 10.61 78.92
C VAL A 546 -59.72 10.47 78.98
N LEU A 547 -60.36 10.04 77.88
CA LEU A 547 -61.81 9.83 77.83
C LEU A 547 -62.27 8.73 78.80
N GLU A 548 -61.51 7.65 78.95
CA GLU A 548 -61.80 6.61 79.95
C GLU A 548 -61.75 7.15 81.38
N VAL A 549 -60.79 8.03 81.70
CA VAL A 549 -60.75 8.71 83.01
C VAL A 549 -61.97 9.61 83.21
N ILE A 550 -62.37 10.39 82.20
CA ILE A 550 -63.54 11.28 82.29
C ILE A 550 -64.83 10.46 82.44
N ARG A 551 -64.98 9.36 81.70
CA ARG A 551 -66.09 8.41 81.84
C ARG A 551 -66.18 7.90 83.27
N GLY A 552 -65.04 7.47 83.84
CA GLY A 552 -64.95 7.04 85.23
C GLY A 552 -65.37 8.11 86.23
N ILE A 553 -64.94 9.36 86.04
CA ILE A 553 -65.36 10.51 86.87
C ILE A 553 -66.87 10.76 86.74
N ALA A 554 -67.41 10.72 85.53
CA ALA A 554 -68.84 10.95 85.29
C ALA A 554 -69.69 9.82 85.91
N GLU A 555 -69.21 8.57 85.88
CA GLU A 555 -69.87 7.43 86.53
C GLU A 555 -69.85 7.54 88.06
N GLN A 556 -68.70 7.90 88.63
CA GLN A 556 -68.60 8.19 90.06
C GLN A 556 -69.51 9.36 90.46
N THR A 557 -69.56 10.42 89.65
CA THR A 557 -70.41 11.59 89.90
C THR A 557 -71.90 11.23 89.83
N ASN A 558 -72.30 10.38 88.88
CA ASN A 558 -73.66 9.86 88.76
C ASN A 558 -74.05 9.01 89.98
N LEU A 559 -73.15 8.16 90.48
CA LEU A 559 -73.35 7.36 91.70
C LEU A 559 -73.42 8.22 92.97
N LEU A 560 -72.54 9.22 93.09
CA LEU A 560 -72.56 10.19 94.20
C LEU A 560 -73.86 10.99 94.21
N ALA A 561 -74.30 11.47 93.05
CA ALA A 561 -75.56 12.19 92.88
C ALA A 561 -76.78 11.32 93.19
N LEU A 562 -76.76 10.05 92.78
CA LEU A 562 -77.80 9.08 93.13
C LEU A 562 -77.89 8.87 94.65
N ASN A 563 -76.77 8.68 95.33
CA ASN A 563 -76.72 8.53 96.78
C ASN A 563 -77.23 9.79 97.50
N ALA A 564 -76.87 10.98 97.00
CA ALA A 564 -77.36 12.26 97.51
C ALA A 564 -78.87 12.44 97.30
N ALA A 565 -79.41 12.03 96.14
CA ALA A 565 -80.84 12.08 95.85
C ALA A 565 -81.64 11.13 96.76
N ILE A 566 -81.12 9.93 97.03
CA ILE A 566 -81.71 8.97 97.98
C ILE A 566 -81.77 9.57 99.38
N GLU A 567 -80.67 10.16 99.87
CA GLU A 567 -80.63 10.73 101.22
C GLU A 567 -81.48 12.01 101.34
N ALA A 568 -81.57 12.81 100.27
CA ALA A 568 -82.45 13.96 100.19
C ALA A 568 -83.94 13.56 100.20
N ALA A 569 -84.33 12.47 99.53
CA ALA A 569 -85.67 11.91 99.60
C ALA A 569 -86.00 11.39 101.01
N ARG A 570 -84.99 10.87 101.73
CA ARG A 570 -85.11 10.39 103.11
C ARG A 570 -85.37 11.51 104.13
N ALA A 571 -84.93 12.72 103.84
CA ALA A 571 -85.11 13.92 104.69
C ALA A 571 -86.48 14.63 104.50
N GLY A 572 -87.36 14.13 103.61
CA GLY A 572 -88.72 14.65 103.41
C GLY A 572 -88.77 16.10 102.89
N GLU A 573 -89.69 16.92 103.40
CA GLU A 573 -89.89 18.33 102.97
C GLU A 573 -88.61 19.19 103.10
N ALA A 574 -87.74 18.92 104.09
CA ALA A 574 -86.50 19.67 104.30
C ALA A 574 -85.41 19.35 103.26
N GLY A 575 -85.46 18.17 102.62
CA GLY A 575 -84.50 17.72 101.61
C GLY A 575 -84.85 18.11 100.17
N ARG A 576 -86.02 18.73 99.95
CA ARG A 576 -86.56 18.95 98.59
C ARG A 576 -85.66 19.77 97.69
N GLY A 577 -85.00 20.81 98.22
CA GLY A 577 -84.05 21.62 97.46
C GLY A 577 -82.77 20.85 97.09
N PHE A 578 -82.27 20.00 97.99
CA PHE A 578 -81.10 19.15 97.74
C PHE A 578 -81.40 18.02 96.75
N ALA A 579 -82.62 17.46 96.78
CA ALA A 579 -83.04 16.43 95.82
C ALA A 579 -83.03 16.96 94.38
N VAL A 580 -83.52 18.18 94.15
CA VAL A 580 -83.51 18.81 92.82
C VAL A 580 -82.09 19.03 92.31
N VAL A 581 -81.17 19.51 93.17
CA VAL A 581 -79.75 19.69 92.80
C VAL A 581 -79.09 18.34 92.53
N ALA A 582 -79.36 17.31 93.32
CA ALA A 582 -78.81 15.97 93.12
C ALA A 582 -79.31 15.34 91.80
N ASP A 583 -80.59 15.48 91.45
CA ASP A 583 -81.12 15.02 90.16
C ASP A 583 -80.54 15.80 88.98
N GLU A 584 -80.28 17.11 89.12
CA GLU A 584 -79.64 17.92 88.08
C GLU A 584 -78.16 17.50 87.87
N VAL A 585 -77.41 17.26 88.96
CA VAL A 585 -76.04 16.73 88.89
C VAL A 585 -76.03 15.33 88.27
N ARG A 586 -77.01 14.49 88.61
CA ARG A 586 -77.16 13.15 88.01
C ARG A 586 -77.44 13.23 86.51
N SER A 587 -78.33 14.13 86.09
CA SER A 587 -78.63 14.41 84.69
C SER A 587 -77.38 14.90 83.93
N LEU A 588 -76.63 15.82 84.54
CA LEU A 588 -75.38 16.34 83.96
C LEU A 588 -74.30 15.26 83.84
N ALA A 589 -74.16 14.40 84.85
CA ALA A 589 -73.24 13.27 84.82
C ALA A 589 -73.59 12.27 83.72
N ARG A 590 -74.88 11.93 83.54
CA ARG A 590 -75.35 11.08 82.44
C ARG A 590 -75.09 11.71 81.07
N ARG A 591 -75.41 13.00 80.89
CA ARG A 591 -75.10 13.74 79.66
C ARG A 591 -73.59 13.79 79.36
N THR A 592 -72.76 13.87 80.41
CA THR A 592 -71.30 13.81 80.28
C THR A 592 -70.84 12.42 79.82
N GLN A 593 -71.40 11.33 80.38
CA GLN A 593 -71.11 9.97 79.91
C GLN A 593 -71.52 9.76 78.45
N GLU A 594 -72.73 10.20 78.07
CA GLU A 594 -73.21 10.13 76.68
C GLU A 594 -72.27 10.89 75.73
N SER A 595 -71.85 12.11 76.10
CA SER A 595 -70.92 12.92 75.29
C SER A 595 -69.53 12.29 75.20
N VAL A 596 -69.02 11.70 76.29
CA VAL A 596 -67.72 11.00 76.29
C VAL A 596 -67.76 9.75 75.41
N GLU A 597 -68.88 9.02 75.41
CA GLU A 597 -69.10 7.87 74.54
C GLU A 597 -69.16 8.26 73.06
N GLU A 598 -69.82 9.37 72.72
CA GLU A 598 -69.81 9.92 71.36
C GLU A 598 -68.39 10.32 70.90
N ILE A 599 -67.61 11.00 71.76
CA ILE A 599 -66.23 11.36 71.43
C ILE A 599 -65.36 10.10 71.30
N ARG A 600 -65.56 9.08 72.15
CA ARG A 600 -64.84 7.79 72.08
C ARG A 600 -65.02 7.13 70.71
N GLN A 601 -66.24 7.10 70.18
CA GLN A 601 -66.52 6.57 68.85
C GLN A 601 -65.81 7.35 67.73
N VAL A 602 -65.74 8.68 67.84
CA VAL A 602 -64.97 9.52 66.90
C VAL A 602 -63.48 9.20 66.96
N ILE A 603 -62.93 9.00 68.16
CA ILE A 603 -61.51 8.65 68.34
C ILE A 603 -61.21 7.24 67.82
N GLU A 604 -62.08 6.25 68.04
CA GLU A 604 -61.93 4.90 67.46
C GLU A 604 -61.97 4.94 65.93
N GLY A 605 -62.86 5.76 65.36
CA GLY A 605 -62.92 6.00 63.92
C GLY A 605 -61.64 6.65 63.40
N LEU A 606 -61.10 7.64 64.11
CA LEU A 606 -59.85 8.32 63.77
C LEU A 606 -58.66 7.35 63.85
N GLN A 607 -58.55 6.54 64.89
CA GLN A 607 -57.51 5.51 65.05
C GLN A 607 -57.55 4.49 63.89
N THR A 608 -58.75 4.02 63.53
CA THR A 608 -58.93 3.10 62.40
C THR A 608 -58.50 3.76 61.09
N GLY A 609 -58.99 4.98 60.84
CA GLY A 609 -58.61 5.76 59.66
C GLY A 609 -57.11 6.02 59.56
N THR A 610 -56.43 6.31 60.67
CA THR A 610 -54.97 6.49 60.68
C THR A 610 -54.21 5.19 60.35
N ARG A 611 -54.68 4.02 60.82
CA ARG A 611 -54.04 2.74 60.46
C ARG A 611 -54.19 2.45 58.96
N ASP A 612 -55.36 2.71 58.38
CA ASP A 612 -55.60 2.52 56.95
C ASP A 612 -54.70 3.43 56.10
N VAL A 613 -54.51 4.69 56.53
CA VAL A 613 -53.59 5.63 55.87
C VAL A 613 -52.14 5.15 55.93
N VAL A 614 -51.67 4.68 57.10
CA VAL A 614 -50.30 4.13 57.24
C VAL A 614 -50.10 2.90 56.34
N ALA A 615 -51.08 1.99 56.29
CA ALA A 615 -51.01 0.81 55.42
C ALA A 615 -50.93 1.21 53.93
N SER A 616 -51.73 2.20 53.51
CA SER A 616 -51.70 2.72 52.14
C SER A 616 -50.36 3.42 51.80
N MET A 617 -49.80 4.18 52.75
CA MET A 617 -48.48 4.79 52.60
C MET A 617 -47.37 3.73 52.52
N HIS A 618 -47.44 2.65 53.30
CA HIS A 618 -46.43 1.59 53.23
C HIS A 618 -46.46 0.88 51.87
N SER A 619 -47.66 0.58 51.35
CA SER A 619 -47.84 0.01 50.01
C SER A 619 -47.32 0.93 48.90
N SER A 620 -47.62 2.23 48.98
CA SER A 620 -47.19 3.21 47.99
C SER A 620 -45.65 3.44 48.04
N HIS A 621 -45.03 3.35 49.22
CA HIS A 621 -43.57 3.38 49.38
C HIS A 621 -42.91 2.16 48.72
N GLN A 622 -43.47 0.95 48.94
CA GLN A 622 -43.00 -0.26 48.27
C GLN A 622 -43.14 -0.16 46.74
N GLN A 623 -44.21 0.46 46.24
CA GLN A 623 -44.42 0.68 44.82
C GLN A 623 -43.46 1.70 44.21
N ALA A 624 -43.09 2.75 44.97
CA ALA A 624 -42.04 3.68 44.59
C ALA A 624 -40.69 2.95 44.46
N GLN A 625 -40.32 2.10 45.43
CA GLN A 625 -39.11 1.28 45.36
C GLN A 625 -39.12 0.30 44.16
N GLY A 626 -40.26 -0.35 43.89
CA GLY A 626 -40.42 -1.20 42.71
C GLY A 626 -40.25 -0.43 41.40
N SER A 627 -40.68 0.84 41.36
CA SER A 627 -40.50 1.71 40.20
C SER A 627 -39.03 2.05 39.94
N VAL A 628 -38.19 2.17 40.99
CA VAL A 628 -36.74 2.34 40.83
C VAL A 628 -36.12 1.14 40.11
N ALA A 629 -36.48 -0.09 40.49
CA ALA A 629 -35.97 -1.30 39.84
C ALA A 629 -36.37 -1.37 38.35
N GLN A 630 -37.59 -0.95 38.01
CA GLN A 630 -38.06 -0.86 36.62
C GLN A 630 -37.25 0.17 35.82
N VAL A 631 -36.92 1.31 36.46
CA VAL A 631 -36.10 2.36 35.85
C VAL A 631 -34.68 1.89 35.59
N GLU A 632 -34.06 1.12 36.48
CA GLU A 632 -32.72 0.53 36.27
C GLU A 632 -32.68 -0.41 35.06
N GLN A 633 -33.74 -1.17 34.82
CA GLN A 633 -33.88 -1.99 33.61
C GLN A 633 -33.93 -1.13 32.35
N ALA A 634 -34.66 -0.01 32.39
CA ALA A 634 -34.72 0.94 31.28
C ALA A 634 -33.36 1.61 31.00
N VAL A 635 -32.58 1.95 32.05
CA VAL A 635 -31.19 2.43 31.91
C VAL A 635 -30.34 1.41 31.17
N THR A 636 -30.45 0.14 31.55
CA THR A 636 -29.67 -0.94 30.93
C THR A 636 -30.05 -1.12 29.46
N ALA A 637 -31.34 -1.05 29.13
CA ALA A 637 -31.81 -1.13 27.75
C ALA A 637 -31.31 0.04 26.89
N LEU A 638 -31.39 1.28 27.39
CA LEU A 638 -30.89 2.46 26.68
C LEU A 638 -29.38 2.42 26.47
N ARG A 639 -28.59 1.94 27.45
CA ARG A 639 -27.15 1.74 27.27
C ARG A 639 -26.84 0.78 26.13
N ARG A 640 -27.54 -0.37 26.08
CA ARG A 640 -27.38 -1.34 24.98
C ARG A 640 -27.75 -0.75 23.62
N ILE A 641 -28.76 0.12 23.58
CA ILE A 641 -29.13 0.86 22.35
C ILE A 641 -27.99 1.81 21.95
N GLY A 642 -27.44 2.60 22.88
CA GLY A 642 -26.31 3.49 22.61
C GLY A 642 -25.07 2.77 22.09
N ASP A 643 -24.73 1.62 22.69
CA ASP A 643 -23.62 0.77 22.24
C ASP A 643 -23.87 0.26 20.80
N ALA A 644 -25.08 -0.24 20.52
CA ALA A 644 -25.44 -0.72 19.19
C ALA A 644 -25.44 0.39 18.12
N VAL A 645 -25.90 1.60 18.48
CA VAL A 645 -25.89 2.77 17.60
C VAL A 645 -24.46 3.21 17.29
N THR A 646 -23.55 3.14 18.27
CA THR A 646 -22.12 3.42 18.06
C THR A 646 -21.53 2.46 17.02
N VAL A 647 -21.81 1.17 17.16
CA VAL A 647 -21.38 0.16 16.16
C VAL A 647 -21.94 0.46 14.77
N ILE A 648 -23.22 0.85 14.67
CA ILE A 648 -23.85 1.22 13.38
C ILE A 648 -23.15 2.44 12.76
N SER A 649 -22.81 3.45 13.56
CA SER A 649 -22.08 4.63 13.10
C SER A 649 -20.72 4.24 12.53
N ASP A 650 -19.97 3.40 13.24
CA ASP A 650 -18.65 2.94 12.80
C ASP A 650 -18.73 2.10 11.51
N MET A 651 -19.72 1.20 11.40
CA MET A 651 -19.99 0.43 10.18
C MET A 651 -20.29 1.33 8.99
N ASN A 652 -21.10 2.38 9.18
CA ASN A 652 -21.43 3.31 8.11
C ASN A 652 -20.22 4.12 7.63
N LEU A 653 -19.30 4.49 8.53
CA LEU A 653 -18.04 5.13 8.15
C LEU A 653 -17.16 4.19 7.32
N GLN A 654 -17.09 2.90 7.68
CA GLN A 654 -16.38 1.90 6.89
C GLN A 654 -17.02 1.68 5.52
N ILE A 655 -18.35 1.60 5.43
CA ILE A 655 -19.07 1.48 4.16
C ILE A 655 -18.80 2.69 3.26
N ALA A 656 -18.81 3.91 3.82
CA ALA A 656 -18.49 5.11 3.07
C ALA A 656 -17.07 5.08 2.49
N SER A 657 -16.08 4.70 3.31
CA SER A 657 -14.69 4.56 2.86
C SER A 657 -14.53 3.48 1.78
N ALA A 658 -15.17 2.32 1.94
CA ALA A 658 -15.11 1.25 0.96
C ALA A 658 -15.78 1.66 -0.37
N ALA A 659 -16.85 2.44 -0.30
CA ALA A 659 -17.53 2.97 -1.49
C ALA A 659 -16.69 4.05 -2.20
N GLU A 660 -15.96 4.91 -1.47
CA GLU A 660 -14.99 5.84 -2.07
C GLU A 660 -13.85 5.09 -2.78
N GLU A 661 -13.34 4.02 -2.17
CA GLU A 661 -12.33 3.15 -2.79
C GLU A 661 -12.88 2.48 -4.07
N GLN A 662 -14.10 1.95 -4.03
CA GLN A 662 -14.76 1.39 -5.22
C GLN A 662 -14.92 2.41 -6.34
N SER A 663 -15.25 3.67 -6.02
CA SER A 663 -15.34 4.75 -7.01
C SER A 663 -13.98 5.03 -7.66
N SER A 664 -12.90 5.08 -6.87
CA SER A 664 -11.54 5.25 -7.40
C SER A 664 -11.12 4.09 -8.30
N VAL A 665 -11.42 2.85 -7.92
CA VAL A 665 -11.15 1.67 -8.75
C VAL A 665 -11.94 1.71 -10.05
N ALA A 666 -13.22 2.12 -10.01
CA ALA A 666 -14.05 2.25 -11.20
C ALA A 666 -13.52 3.34 -12.15
N GLU A 667 -12.99 4.46 -11.65
CA GLU A 667 -12.32 5.47 -12.45
C GLU A 667 -11.03 4.95 -13.11
N GLU A 668 -10.24 4.16 -12.39
CA GLU A 668 -9.04 3.52 -12.93
C GLU A 668 -9.39 2.53 -14.05
N ILE A 669 -10.42 1.70 -13.86
CA ILE A 669 -10.92 0.82 -14.91
C ILE A 669 -11.34 1.63 -16.12
N ASN A 670 -12.03 2.76 -15.94
CA ASN A 670 -12.45 3.60 -17.06
C ASN A 670 -11.25 4.16 -17.86
N ARG A 671 -10.15 4.55 -17.19
CA ARG A 671 -8.89 4.94 -17.85
C ARG A 671 -8.23 3.79 -18.61
N ASN A 672 -8.23 2.59 -18.03
CA ASN A 672 -7.69 1.39 -18.66
C ASN A 672 -8.51 1.01 -19.91
N VAL A 673 -9.83 1.10 -19.82
CA VAL A 673 -10.78 0.86 -20.92
C VAL A 673 -10.55 1.86 -22.06
N ALA A 674 -10.31 3.14 -21.77
CA ALA A 674 -9.94 4.13 -22.78
C ALA A 674 -8.62 3.75 -23.50
N THR A 675 -7.62 3.29 -22.76
CA THR A 675 -6.35 2.82 -23.34
C THR A 675 -6.54 1.59 -24.23
N ILE A 676 -7.39 0.64 -23.81
CA ILE A 676 -7.71 -0.56 -24.61
C ILE A 676 -8.45 -0.16 -25.90
N ARG A 677 -9.33 0.85 -25.84
CA ARG A 677 -10.02 1.39 -27.01
C ARG A 677 -9.03 1.95 -28.03
N ASP A 678 -8.06 2.75 -27.58
CA ASP A 678 -7.01 3.31 -28.46
C ASP A 678 -6.16 2.22 -29.12
N VAL A 679 -5.81 1.18 -28.35
CA VAL A 679 -5.05 0.02 -28.88
C VAL A 679 -5.89 -0.75 -29.91
N THR A 680 -7.19 -0.93 -29.65
CA THR A 680 -8.12 -1.63 -30.55
C THR A 680 -8.29 -0.86 -31.87
N GLU A 681 -8.36 0.47 -31.81
CA GLU A 681 -8.41 1.33 -33.00
C GLU A 681 -7.10 1.25 -33.80
N SER A 682 -5.94 1.30 -33.13
CA SER A 682 -4.64 1.12 -33.77
C SER A 682 -4.49 -0.25 -34.43
N LEU A 683 -4.94 -1.33 -33.76
CA LEU A 683 -4.89 -2.68 -34.30
C LEU A 683 -5.83 -2.86 -35.50
N SER A 684 -7.01 -2.22 -35.46
CA SER A 684 -7.91 -2.19 -36.61
C SER A 684 -7.25 -1.50 -37.81
N GLY A 685 -6.53 -0.40 -37.60
CA GLY A 685 -5.77 0.29 -38.65
C GLY A 685 -4.64 -0.59 -39.23
N GLN A 686 -3.89 -1.26 -38.36
CA GLN A 686 -2.83 -2.19 -38.79
C GLN A 686 -3.38 -3.40 -39.56
N ALA A 687 -4.55 -3.92 -39.17
CA ALA A 687 -5.20 -5.00 -39.89
C ALA A 687 -5.61 -4.55 -41.31
N ASP A 688 -6.13 -3.32 -41.46
CA ASP A 688 -6.45 -2.77 -42.79
C ASP A 688 -5.19 -2.59 -43.66
N GLU A 689 -4.11 -2.06 -43.09
CA GLU A 689 -2.82 -1.94 -43.77
C GLU A 689 -2.27 -3.31 -44.20
N SER A 690 -2.33 -4.32 -43.32
CA SER A 690 -1.91 -5.69 -43.63
C SER A 690 -2.74 -6.31 -44.76
N ALA A 691 -4.05 -6.03 -44.82
CA ALA A 691 -4.91 -6.47 -45.91
C ALA A 691 -4.49 -5.80 -47.25
N GLN A 692 -4.18 -4.50 -47.23
CA GLN A 692 -3.71 -3.76 -48.42
C GLN A 692 -2.36 -4.28 -48.91
N VAL A 693 -1.41 -4.54 -48.02
CA VAL A 693 -0.10 -5.12 -48.35
C VAL A 693 -0.27 -6.52 -48.95
N SER A 694 -1.15 -7.35 -48.38
CA SER A 694 -1.44 -8.69 -48.89
C SER A 694 -2.03 -8.64 -50.31
N GLN A 695 -2.94 -7.69 -50.58
CA GLN A 695 -3.46 -7.46 -51.93
C GLN A 695 -2.38 -6.99 -52.91
N ALA A 696 -1.43 -6.17 -52.47
CA ALA A 696 -0.29 -5.75 -53.29
C ALA A 696 0.65 -6.93 -53.60
N LEU A 697 0.94 -7.79 -52.62
CA LEU A 697 1.73 -9.00 -52.80
C LEU A 697 1.04 -9.99 -53.75
N ASN A 698 -0.27 -10.19 -53.62
CA ASN A 698 -1.02 -11.03 -54.54
C ASN A 698 -0.93 -10.50 -55.98
N ARG A 699 -1.08 -9.18 -56.20
CA ARG A 699 -0.89 -8.57 -57.52
C ARG A 699 0.52 -8.78 -58.07
N LEU A 700 1.56 -8.59 -57.25
CA LEU A 700 2.94 -8.79 -57.65
C LEU A 700 3.23 -10.26 -57.99
N ALA A 701 2.73 -11.19 -57.18
CA ALA A 701 2.84 -12.63 -57.43
C ALA A 701 2.15 -13.02 -58.76
N ASN A 702 0.96 -12.46 -59.05
CA ASN A 702 0.29 -12.68 -60.34
C ASN A 702 1.08 -12.13 -61.53
N GLN A 703 1.70 -10.96 -61.38
CA GLN A 703 2.56 -10.39 -62.40
C GLN A 703 3.80 -11.24 -62.64
N GLN A 704 4.45 -11.71 -61.57
CA GLN A 704 5.59 -12.63 -61.68
C GLN A 704 5.18 -13.97 -62.30
N GLN A 705 4.02 -14.51 -61.93
CA GLN A 705 3.47 -15.72 -62.52
C GLN A 705 3.29 -15.57 -64.04
N THR A 706 2.73 -14.43 -64.49
CA THR A 706 2.57 -14.14 -65.93
C THR A 706 3.93 -14.04 -66.64
N LEU A 707 4.92 -13.40 -66.02
CA LEU A 707 6.29 -13.35 -66.56
C LEU A 707 6.93 -14.74 -66.63
N MET A 708 6.66 -15.62 -65.67
CA MET A 708 7.18 -16.99 -65.65
C MET A 708 6.44 -17.91 -66.63
N ASP A 709 5.17 -17.63 -66.95
CA ASP A 709 4.40 -18.38 -67.94
C ASP A 709 4.88 -18.15 -69.39
N HIS A 710 5.69 -17.12 -69.64
CA HIS A 710 6.43 -16.96 -70.90
C HIS A 710 7.55 -18.01 -71.07
N PHE A 711 7.97 -18.70 -70.01
CA PHE A 711 8.95 -19.77 -70.10
C PHE A 711 8.27 -21.12 -70.16
N ARG A 712 8.53 -21.88 -71.23
CA ARG A 712 8.08 -23.27 -71.34
C ARG A 712 9.17 -24.18 -70.79
N VAL A 713 8.96 -24.64 -69.55
CA VAL A 713 9.82 -25.60 -68.85
C VAL A 713 9.24 -27.00 -68.86
#